data_AF-A0A8D4YWF4-F1
#
_entry.id   AF-A0A8D4YWF4-F1
#
_cell.length_a   1.000
_cell.length_b   1.000
_cell.length_c   1.000
_cell.angle_alpha   90.00
_cell.angle_beta   90.00
_cell.angle_gamma   90.00
#
_symmetry.space_group_name_H-M   'P 1'
#
loop_
_entity.id
_entity.type
_entity.pdbx_description
1 polymer ?
#
loop_
_entity_poly.entity_id
_entity_poly.type
_entity_poly.pdbx_seq_one_letter_code
_entity_poly.pdbx_strand_id
1 'polypeptide(L)'
;MPDEGTPFRYSFSARKDRHNAVEVNWIDPDNGWQTSTELVEDTVAISHYGRNLVKMDAFGCTSRGQAHRAGLWLIKTELLETQTVDFSVGAEGLRHVPGDVIEVCDEDYAGISLGGRILSVDRARRILTLDREITLPSSGTTLISLMDGEGLPVSVDVQSVTDGVQVQVSRIPDGVAEYSVWGLKLPSLRQRLFRCVAVRENDDGTYAITAVQHVPEKESIVDNGASFDPQPGTIHGTVPPAIQHLTTEILAEEGQYQVLARWDTPRVVKGASFSLRLNVAAEDGSDRLVSSAGTPDTQYRFRGLTPGRYTLSVRAVNSQGQQGDPASTQFSISAPAAPSFIELTPGYFQITATPRQAVYDPTVQYEFWFSDAQITDIHQVENAARYLGTALYWIAASVNIRPGRDYYFYIRAVNQVGKSAFVEATGQASNDAAGYLDFFKGQITESHLGKELLEKVELTEDNASKLQQFSKEWQDANDKWNAMWGVKIEQTKDGKYYVAGLGLSMEDMPDGKISQFLVAADRIAYINPANGNETPGFVMQGDQIIMNEAFLKYLSAPTITSGGNPPAFSLTPDGKLTAKNADISGHINAVSGSFTGEINATSGKFSGVIEAREFVGDICGSKVMQGVSIRETNDERSTSTRYTDSATYQIGKTITVMANCERNGGSGAITVTININGQVKTAEVIPYTAGLPAMYQTVVFSVYTTSPVVDISVSLRVRGQYTTSASVWPLVMVSRSGNNFTN
;
A
#
# COMPACT_ATOMS: atom_id res chain seq x y z
N MET A 1 11.70 5.41 35.84
CA MET A 1 10.52 5.61 34.98
C MET A 1 11.03 5.55 33.56
N PRO A 2 10.57 4.63 32.70
CA PRO A 2 11.00 4.64 31.30
C PRO A 2 10.29 5.79 30.58
N ASP A 3 11.06 6.51 29.79
CA ASP A 3 10.69 7.65 28.95
C ASP A 3 9.46 7.42 28.07
N GLU A 4 8.79 8.54 27.82
CA GLU A 4 7.66 8.81 26.93
C GLU A 4 7.49 7.85 25.74
N GLY A 5 6.30 7.23 25.66
CA GLY A 5 5.89 6.47 24.47
C GLY A 5 5.93 7.34 23.22
N THR A 6 6.27 6.75 22.08
CA THR A 6 6.33 7.46 20.80
C THR A 6 5.01 8.23 20.52
N PRO A 7 5.06 9.51 20.15
CA PRO A 7 3.88 10.34 19.93
C PRO A 7 3.04 9.83 18.75
N PHE A 8 1.72 10.07 18.81
CA PHE A 8 0.80 9.78 17.71
C PHE A 8 1.17 10.61 16.48
N ARG A 9 1.34 9.95 15.33
CA ARG A 9 1.65 10.59 14.06
C ARG A 9 0.47 10.47 13.13
N TYR A 10 -0.08 11.60 12.69
CA TYR A 10 -1.20 11.62 11.75
C TYR A 10 -0.72 11.96 10.34
N SER A 11 -1.28 11.27 9.36
CA SER A 11 -1.21 11.63 7.95
C SER A 11 -2.61 11.72 7.35
N PHE A 12 -2.75 12.50 6.27
CA PHE A 12 -4.03 12.75 5.62
C PHE A 12 -3.97 12.34 4.15
N SER A 13 -5.05 11.75 3.64
CA SER A 13 -5.19 11.44 2.22
C SER A 13 -5.14 12.73 1.38
N ALA A 14 -4.50 12.71 0.22
CA ALA A 14 -4.43 13.90 -0.63
C ALA A 14 -5.79 14.20 -1.26
N ARG A 15 -6.12 15.48 -1.42
CA ARG A 15 -7.43 15.90 -1.96
C ARG A 15 -7.70 15.40 -3.39
N LYS A 16 -6.66 15.25 -4.21
CA LYS A 16 -6.76 14.71 -5.59
C LYS A 16 -7.18 13.23 -5.62
N ASP A 17 -6.92 12.50 -4.54
CA ASP A 17 -7.22 11.07 -4.41
C ASP A 17 -8.61 10.83 -3.79
N ARG A 18 -9.39 11.91 -3.58
CA ARG A 18 -10.75 11.87 -3.04
C ARG A 18 -11.76 12.15 -4.17
N HIS A 19 -12.40 11.10 -4.66
CA HIS A 19 -13.42 11.13 -5.69
C HIS A 19 -14.77 11.52 -5.07
N ASN A 20 -15.56 12.26 -5.85
CA ASN A 20 -16.89 12.73 -5.45
C ASN A 20 -17.97 12.37 -6.48
N ALA A 21 -17.60 11.64 -7.53
CA ALA A 21 -18.48 11.03 -8.50
C ALA A 21 -17.97 9.62 -8.84
N VAL A 22 -18.89 8.66 -8.97
CA VAL A 22 -18.57 7.27 -9.30
C VAL A 22 -19.53 6.74 -10.36
N GLU A 23 -18.99 6.18 -11.44
CA GLU A 23 -19.73 5.37 -12.41
C GLU A 23 -19.58 3.88 -12.03
N VAL A 24 -20.68 3.26 -11.60
CA VAL A 24 -20.71 1.86 -11.15
C VAL A 24 -21.35 0.98 -12.22
N ASN A 25 -20.58 0.09 -12.83
CA ASN A 25 -21.12 -0.88 -13.77
C ASN A 25 -21.75 -2.08 -13.03
N TRP A 26 -22.93 -2.50 -13.47
CA TRP A 26 -23.67 -3.65 -12.94
C TRP A 26 -24.42 -4.38 -14.06
N ILE A 27 -24.84 -5.63 -13.83
CA ILE A 27 -25.54 -6.44 -14.81
C ILE A 27 -27.04 -6.24 -14.65
N ASP A 28 -27.72 -5.64 -15.63
CA ASP A 28 -29.14 -5.29 -15.52
C ASP A 28 -30.04 -6.40 -16.08
N PRO A 29 -30.81 -7.13 -15.22
CA PRO A 29 -31.74 -8.17 -15.69
C PRO A 29 -32.87 -7.61 -16.56
N ASP A 30 -33.29 -6.36 -16.32
CA ASP A 30 -34.36 -5.68 -17.07
C ASP A 30 -33.85 -5.20 -18.45
N ASN A 31 -32.53 -5.05 -18.60
CA ASN A 31 -31.85 -4.76 -19.86
C ASN A 31 -31.26 -6.03 -20.51
N GLY A 32 -31.89 -7.19 -20.31
CA GLY A 32 -31.49 -8.44 -20.95
C GLY A 32 -30.10 -8.94 -20.54
N TRP A 33 -29.73 -8.73 -19.27
CA TRP A 33 -28.44 -9.14 -18.68
C TRP A 33 -27.23 -8.42 -19.28
N GLN A 34 -27.41 -7.25 -19.87
CA GLN A 34 -26.32 -6.39 -20.34
C GLN A 34 -25.78 -5.50 -19.22
N THR A 35 -24.53 -5.08 -19.36
CA THR A 35 -23.91 -4.11 -18.46
C THR A 35 -24.59 -2.76 -18.57
N SER A 36 -25.05 -2.24 -17.44
CA SER A 36 -25.56 -0.87 -17.28
C SER A 36 -24.72 -0.13 -16.25
N THR A 37 -24.74 1.20 -16.30
CA THR A 37 -23.93 2.04 -15.40
C THR A 37 -24.86 2.84 -14.48
N GLU A 38 -24.58 2.82 -13.18
CA GLU A 38 -25.22 3.71 -12.21
C GLU A 38 -24.25 4.82 -11.85
N LEU A 39 -24.67 6.08 -12.05
CA LEU A 39 -23.90 7.25 -11.64
C LEU A 39 -24.28 7.64 -10.21
N VAL A 40 -23.30 7.72 -9.32
CA VAL A 40 -23.45 8.16 -7.93
C VAL A 40 -22.60 9.41 -7.71
N GLU A 41 -23.19 10.49 -7.21
CA GLU A 41 -22.51 11.78 -7.06
C GLU A 41 -22.81 12.44 -5.71
N ASP A 42 -21.80 13.08 -5.13
CA ASP A 42 -21.96 13.98 -3.98
C ASP A 42 -21.97 15.42 -4.46
N THR A 43 -23.17 15.95 -4.70
CA THR A 43 -23.40 17.29 -5.26
C THR A 43 -22.79 18.39 -4.40
N VAL A 44 -22.78 18.24 -3.07
CA VAL A 44 -22.18 19.19 -2.14
C VAL A 44 -20.67 19.21 -2.32
N ALA A 45 -20.02 18.03 -2.32
CA ALA A 45 -18.58 17.94 -2.52
C ALA A 45 -18.15 18.42 -3.92
N ILE A 46 -18.94 18.14 -4.97
CA ILE A 46 -18.71 18.61 -6.33
C ILE A 46 -18.78 20.14 -6.40
N SER A 47 -19.76 20.76 -5.74
CA SER A 47 -19.92 22.22 -5.75
C SER A 47 -18.72 22.95 -5.13
N HIS A 48 -18.11 22.35 -4.10
CA HIS A 48 -16.95 22.93 -3.43
C HIS A 48 -15.62 22.62 -4.13
N TYR A 49 -15.48 21.43 -4.73
CA TYR A 49 -14.17 20.92 -5.14
C TYR A 49 -14.01 20.65 -6.63
N GLY A 50 -15.06 20.80 -7.43
CA GLY A 50 -15.09 20.33 -8.82
C GLY A 50 -15.31 18.82 -8.89
N ARG A 51 -15.77 18.33 -10.04
CA ARG A 51 -16.09 16.91 -10.24
C ARG A 51 -14.82 16.08 -10.40
N ASN A 52 -14.67 15.04 -9.58
CA ASN A 52 -13.61 14.04 -9.62
C ASN A 52 -14.25 12.65 -9.75
N LEU A 53 -14.18 12.08 -10.96
CA LEU A 53 -14.89 10.86 -11.35
C LEU A 53 -13.98 9.63 -11.30
N VAL A 54 -14.47 8.55 -10.71
CA VAL A 54 -13.87 7.20 -10.82
C VAL A 54 -14.88 6.21 -11.40
N LYS A 55 -14.39 5.20 -12.13
CA LYS A 55 -15.21 4.11 -12.67
C LYS A 55 -14.94 2.84 -11.87
N MET A 56 -15.98 2.09 -11.53
CA MET A 56 -15.85 0.81 -10.82
C MET A 56 -16.85 -0.23 -11.33
N ASP A 57 -16.47 -1.49 -11.23
CA ASP A 57 -17.35 -2.62 -11.55
C ASP A 57 -17.88 -3.26 -10.27
N ALA A 58 -19.21 -3.32 -10.11
CA ALA A 58 -19.83 -4.01 -9.00
C ALA A 58 -19.96 -5.51 -9.33
N PHE A 59 -18.98 -6.31 -8.88
CA PHE A 59 -18.93 -7.74 -9.16
C PHE A 59 -20.18 -8.47 -8.66
N GLY A 60 -20.80 -9.26 -9.54
CA GLY A 60 -22.00 -10.05 -9.23
C GLY A 60 -23.26 -9.23 -8.91
N CYS A 61 -23.23 -7.91 -9.13
CA CYS A 61 -24.34 -7.03 -8.84
C CYS A 61 -25.40 -7.09 -9.95
N THR A 62 -26.62 -7.49 -9.58
CA THR A 62 -27.79 -7.54 -10.48
C THR A 62 -28.90 -6.56 -10.08
N SER A 63 -28.61 -5.66 -9.13
CA SER A 63 -29.56 -4.67 -8.62
C SER A 63 -28.97 -3.27 -8.69
N ARG A 64 -29.71 -2.34 -9.31
CA ARG A 64 -29.38 -0.91 -9.31
C ARG A 64 -29.12 -0.36 -7.91
N GLY A 65 -29.93 -0.76 -6.92
CA GLY A 65 -29.77 -0.30 -5.53
C GLY A 65 -28.48 -0.75 -4.88
N GLN A 66 -28.05 -1.97 -5.18
CA GLN A 66 -26.76 -2.47 -4.71
C GLN A 66 -25.60 -1.74 -5.41
N ALA A 67 -25.69 -1.47 -6.72
CA ALA A 67 -24.72 -0.66 -7.44
C ALA A 67 -24.60 0.75 -6.86
N HIS A 68 -25.73 1.39 -6.57
CA HIS A 68 -25.77 2.72 -5.95
C HIS A 68 -25.11 2.75 -4.57
N ARG A 69 -25.43 1.78 -3.69
CA ARG A 69 -24.79 1.65 -2.37
C ARG A 69 -23.29 1.43 -2.48
N ALA A 70 -22.84 0.64 -3.45
CA ALA A 70 -21.42 0.39 -3.65
C ALA A 70 -20.67 1.68 -4.09
N GLY A 71 -21.26 2.49 -4.98
CA GLY A 71 -20.69 3.79 -5.35
C GLY A 71 -20.67 4.78 -4.19
N LEU A 72 -21.76 4.83 -3.41
CA LEU A 72 -21.87 5.69 -2.23
C LEU A 72 -20.88 5.30 -1.14
N TRP A 73 -20.63 3.99 -0.97
CA TRP A 73 -19.62 3.46 -0.05
C TRP A 73 -18.22 3.98 -0.38
N LEU A 74 -17.84 3.97 -1.67
CA LEU A 74 -16.55 4.48 -2.12
C LEU A 74 -16.41 5.97 -1.81
N ILE A 75 -17.36 6.79 -2.27
CA ILE A 75 -17.35 8.25 -2.06
C ILE A 75 -17.29 8.59 -0.57
N LYS A 76 -18.15 7.98 0.25
CA LYS A 76 -18.20 8.30 1.69
C LYS A 76 -16.98 7.79 2.44
N THR A 77 -16.36 6.70 2.02
CA THR A 77 -15.07 6.26 2.58
C THR A 77 -13.99 7.30 2.31
N GLU A 78 -13.82 7.72 1.06
CA GLU A 78 -12.77 8.69 0.69
C GLU A 78 -13.00 10.10 1.28
N LEU A 79 -14.26 10.50 1.48
CA LEU A 79 -14.61 11.80 2.06
C LEU A 79 -14.58 11.83 3.60
N LEU A 80 -14.92 10.74 4.28
CA LEU A 80 -15.06 10.71 5.74
C LEU A 80 -13.85 10.09 6.46
N GLU A 81 -13.19 9.09 5.88
CA GLU A 81 -12.10 8.32 6.50
C GLU A 81 -10.75 8.80 5.95
N THR A 82 -10.38 10.04 6.28
CA THR A 82 -9.26 10.75 5.62
C THR A 82 -7.93 10.68 6.33
N GLN A 83 -7.89 10.15 7.55
CA GLN A 83 -6.72 10.18 8.42
C GLN A 83 -6.15 8.79 8.65
N THR A 84 -4.82 8.69 8.69
CA THR A 84 -4.10 7.53 9.19
C THR A 84 -3.31 7.95 10.41
N VAL A 85 -3.29 7.11 11.45
CA VAL A 85 -2.51 7.32 12.67
C VAL A 85 -1.51 6.18 12.85
N ASP A 86 -0.28 6.56 13.19
CA ASP A 86 0.81 5.66 13.56
C ASP A 86 1.27 5.95 14.98
N PHE A 87 1.34 4.93 15.82
CA PHE A 87 1.79 5.04 17.21
C PHE A 87 2.37 3.70 17.69
N SER A 88 3.13 3.71 18.80
CA SER A 88 3.65 2.48 19.41
C SER A 88 3.11 2.31 20.83
N VAL A 89 2.80 1.07 21.18
CA VAL A 89 2.33 0.68 22.51
C VAL A 89 3.19 -0.44 23.07
N GLY A 90 3.14 -0.69 24.38
CA GLY A 90 3.76 -1.87 24.98
C GLY A 90 3.01 -3.16 24.64
N ALA A 91 3.14 -4.20 25.48
CA ALA A 91 2.49 -5.50 25.29
C ALA A 91 0.96 -5.47 25.08
N GLU A 92 0.29 -4.37 25.43
CA GLU A 92 -1.14 -4.16 25.13
C GLU A 92 -1.45 -4.19 23.63
N GLY A 93 -0.46 -3.88 22.77
CA GLY A 93 -0.61 -3.95 21.32
C GLY A 93 -0.89 -5.35 20.79
N LEU A 94 -0.49 -6.41 21.52
CA LEU A 94 -0.79 -7.80 21.19
C LEU A 94 -2.30 -8.12 21.22
N ARG A 95 -3.11 -7.24 21.80
CA ARG A 95 -4.57 -7.41 21.85
C ARG A 95 -5.24 -7.06 20.53
N HIS A 96 -4.55 -6.36 19.63
CA HIS A 96 -5.13 -5.87 18.39
C HIS A 96 -4.67 -6.70 17.20
N VAL A 97 -5.59 -6.92 16.26
CA VAL A 97 -5.30 -7.48 14.94
C VAL A 97 -5.78 -6.54 13.83
N PRO A 98 -5.20 -6.62 12.62
CA PRO A 98 -5.73 -5.90 11.47
C PRO A 98 -7.23 -6.15 11.30
N GLY A 99 -8.01 -5.07 11.25
CA GLY A 99 -9.47 -5.08 11.18
C GLY A 99 -10.18 -4.54 12.43
N ASP A 100 -9.52 -4.59 13.60
CA ASP A 100 -10.09 -4.13 14.86
C ASP A 100 -10.37 -2.62 14.85
N VAL A 101 -11.49 -2.21 15.43
CA VAL A 101 -11.81 -0.80 15.64
C VAL A 101 -11.36 -0.41 17.05
N ILE A 102 -10.43 0.54 17.12
CA ILE A 102 -9.83 1.04 18.34
C ILE A 102 -10.22 2.50 18.57
N GLU A 103 -10.39 2.87 19.83
CA GLU A 103 -10.60 4.25 20.26
C GLU A 103 -9.24 4.87 20.60
N VAL A 104 -8.93 6.02 20.01
CA VAL A 104 -7.67 6.73 20.23
C VAL A 104 -7.91 7.95 21.12
N CYS A 105 -7.40 7.89 22.35
CA CYS A 105 -7.42 8.97 23.34
C CYS A 105 -6.09 9.74 23.31
N ASP A 106 -5.90 10.55 22.28
CA ASP A 106 -4.69 11.36 22.08
C ASP A 106 -4.82 12.75 22.74
N GLU A 107 -4.03 12.97 23.78
CA GLU A 107 -4.02 14.20 24.59
C GLU A 107 -3.42 15.39 23.82
N ASP A 108 -2.38 15.17 23.02
CA ASP A 108 -1.73 16.24 22.23
C ASP A 108 -2.69 16.78 21.17
N TYR A 109 -3.48 15.89 20.59
CA TYR A 109 -4.51 16.26 19.62
C TYR A 109 -5.72 16.96 20.27
N ALA A 110 -6.13 16.50 21.46
CA ALA A 110 -7.32 17.04 22.14
C ALA A 110 -7.04 18.30 22.98
N GLY A 111 -5.79 18.53 23.38
CA GLY A 111 -5.38 19.63 24.27
C GLY A 111 -5.84 19.48 25.73
N ILE A 112 -6.31 18.29 26.11
CA ILE A 112 -6.81 17.94 27.45
C ILE A 112 -6.44 16.49 27.77
N SER A 113 -6.30 16.16 29.07
CA SER A 113 -6.00 14.79 29.48
C SER A 113 -7.21 13.87 29.29
N LEU A 114 -7.03 12.81 28.49
CA LEU A 114 -8.09 11.91 28.05
C LEU A 114 -7.77 10.44 28.25
N GLY A 115 -6.52 10.07 28.58
CA GLY A 115 -6.18 8.66 28.74
C GLY A 115 -4.94 8.48 29.58
N GLY A 116 -4.83 7.31 30.21
CA GLY A 116 -3.71 7.02 31.10
C GLY A 116 -3.77 5.64 31.72
N ARG A 117 -3.16 5.51 32.89
CA ARG A 117 -3.07 4.27 33.67
C ARG A 117 -3.72 4.42 35.04
N ILE A 118 -4.36 3.35 35.53
CA ILE A 118 -4.93 3.32 36.88
C ILE A 118 -3.81 3.00 37.87
N LEU A 119 -3.61 3.83 38.90
CA LEU A 119 -2.61 3.58 39.95
C LEU A 119 -3.15 2.70 41.07
N SER A 120 -4.42 2.84 41.44
CA SER A 120 -5.05 2.01 42.47
C SER A 120 -6.57 1.91 42.30
N VAL A 121 -7.14 0.82 42.82
CA VAL A 121 -8.56 0.48 42.69
C VAL A 121 -9.18 0.19 44.06
N ASP A 122 -10.04 1.08 44.58
CA ASP A 122 -10.87 0.83 45.76
C ASP A 122 -12.28 0.37 45.33
N ARG A 123 -12.47 -0.95 45.32
CA ARG A 123 -13.74 -1.59 44.92
C ARG A 123 -14.89 -1.32 45.90
N ALA A 124 -14.60 -1.11 47.18
CA ALA A 124 -15.64 -0.89 48.19
C ALA A 124 -16.24 0.52 48.04
N ARG A 125 -15.41 1.53 47.77
CA ARG A 125 -15.85 2.92 47.57
C ARG A 125 -16.14 3.28 46.11
N ARG A 126 -15.76 2.41 45.17
CA ARG A 126 -15.81 2.60 43.72
C ARG A 126 -14.96 3.79 43.27
N ILE A 127 -13.75 3.89 43.82
CA ILE A 127 -12.81 4.97 43.53
C ILE A 127 -11.63 4.39 42.75
N LEU A 128 -11.29 5.05 41.64
CA LEU A 128 -10.08 4.82 40.86
C LEU A 128 -9.11 5.97 41.11
N THR A 129 -7.85 5.67 41.42
CA THR A 129 -6.80 6.70 41.44
C THR A 129 -6.09 6.67 40.10
N LEU A 130 -6.12 7.77 39.35
CA LEU A 130 -5.49 7.89 38.04
C LEU A 130 -4.03 8.34 38.15
N ASP A 131 -3.26 8.11 37.10
CA ASP A 131 -1.85 8.51 36.98
C ASP A 131 -1.65 10.01 36.73
N ARG A 132 -2.72 10.74 36.41
CA ARG A 132 -2.71 12.17 36.08
C ARG A 132 -4.04 12.82 36.43
N GLU A 133 -4.02 14.15 36.53
CA GLU A 133 -5.20 14.94 36.85
C GLU A 133 -6.16 15.04 35.67
N ILE A 134 -7.46 14.93 35.95
CA ILE A 134 -8.55 15.11 35.00
C ILE A 134 -9.50 16.21 35.47
N THR A 135 -10.13 16.90 34.52
CA THR A 135 -11.14 17.93 34.81
C THR A 135 -12.48 17.52 34.22
N LEU A 136 -13.54 17.60 35.02
CA LEU A 136 -14.90 17.36 34.54
C LEU A 136 -15.49 18.62 33.88
N PRO A 137 -16.27 18.46 32.79
CA PRO A 137 -16.97 19.57 32.17
C PRO A 137 -18.11 20.07 33.07
N SER A 138 -18.47 21.35 32.93
CA SER A 138 -19.53 22.00 33.71
C SER A 138 -20.95 21.49 33.39
N SER A 139 -21.13 20.75 32.29
CA SER A 139 -22.40 20.15 31.90
C SER A 139 -22.20 18.90 31.03
N GLY A 140 -23.20 18.01 31.05
CA GLY A 140 -23.21 16.73 30.33
C GLY A 140 -22.63 15.56 31.15
N THR A 141 -22.86 14.34 30.68
CA THR A 141 -22.41 13.11 31.34
C THR A 141 -21.03 12.73 30.85
N THR A 142 -20.07 12.58 31.76
CA THR A 142 -18.73 12.05 31.49
C THR A 142 -18.70 10.55 31.76
N LEU A 143 -18.14 9.77 30.82
CA LEU A 143 -17.87 8.34 31.01
C LEU A 143 -16.36 8.10 31.08
N ILE A 144 -15.97 7.07 31.81
CA ILE A 144 -14.62 6.51 31.76
C ILE A 144 -14.69 5.09 31.18
N SER A 145 -13.88 4.84 30.16
CA SER A 145 -13.69 3.54 29.52
C SER A 145 -12.61 2.78 30.28
N LEU A 146 -12.93 1.57 30.72
CA LEU A 146 -12.06 0.69 31.50
C LEU A 146 -11.97 -0.68 30.82
N MET A 147 -10.85 -1.37 30.98
CA MET A 147 -10.70 -2.74 30.49
C MET A 147 -11.16 -3.74 31.55
N ASP A 148 -12.11 -4.61 31.22
CA ASP A 148 -12.56 -5.70 32.11
C ASP A 148 -11.61 -6.91 32.06
N GLY A 149 -11.93 -7.95 32.83
CA GLY A 149 -11.12 -9.18 32.92
C GLY A 149 -11.09 -10.03 31.65
N GLU A 150 -11.96 -9.77 30.68
CA GLU A 150 -11.97 -10.41 29.35
C GLU A 150 -11.19 -9.57 28.33
N GLY A 151 -10.71 -8.38 28.74
CA GLY A 151 -9.98 -7.47 27.88
C GLY A 151 -10.89 -6.63 26.98
N LEU A 152 -12.17 -6.46 27.33
CA LEU A 152 -13.11 -5.63 26.58
C LEU A 152 -13.26 -4.23 27.22
N PRO A 153 -13.44 -3.17 26.40
CA PRO A 153 -13.68 -1.83 26.90
C PRO A 153 -15.12 -1.67 27.43
N VAL A 154 -15.25 -1.33 28.70
CA VAL A 154 -16.52 -1.06 29.39
C VAL A 154 -16.58 0.40 29.83
N SER A 155 -17.57 1.14 29.33
CA SER A 155 -17.80 2.54 29.72
C SER A 155 -18.69 2.63 30.98
N VAL A 156 -18.25 3.42 31.97
CA VAL A 156 -18.97 3.65 33.22
C VAL A 156 -19.08 5.14 33.56
N ASP A 157 -20.19 5.54 34.16
CA ASP A 157 -20.41 6.95 34.52
C ASP A 157 -19.43 7.42 35.59
N VAL A 158 -18.85 8.60 35.39
CA VAL A 158 -18.06 9.32 36.40
C VAL A 158 -19.01 10.15 37.27
N GLN A 159 -19.00 9.90 38.58
CA GLN A 159 -19.89 10.56 39.54
C GLN A 159 -19.25 11.81 40.16
N SER A 160 -17.96 11.74 40.50
CA SER A 160 -17.20 12.86 41.04
C SER A 160 -15.71 12.66 40.87
N VAL A 161 -14.96 13.77 40.87
CA VAL A 161 -13.50 13.78 40.90
C VAL A 161 -13.04 14.55 42.14
N THR A 162 -12.12 13.98 42.91
CA THR A 162 -11.50 14.59 44.09
C THR A 162 -10.00 14.76 43.83
N ASP A 163 -9.47 15.94 44.15
CA ASP A 163 -8.06 16.31 43.96
C ASP A 163 -7.53 16.09 42.53
N GLY A 164 -8.41 16.12 41.53
CA GLY A 164 -8.07 15.89 40.11
C GLY A 164 -7.77 14.42 39.74
N VAL A 165 -7.40 13.56 40.68
CA VAL A 165 -6.89 12.19 40.39
C VAL A 165 -7.76 11.06 40.93
N GLN A 166 -8.63 11.32 41.92
CA GLN A 166 -9.51 10.29 42.49
C GLN A 166 -10.89 10.37 41.85
N VAL A 167 -11.24 9.35 41.08
CA VAL A 167 -12.46 9.31 40.28
C VAL A 167 -13.43 8.30 40.88
N GLN A 168 -14.57 8.79 41.38
CA GLN A 168 -15.65 7.92 41.82
C GLN A 168 -16.53 7.55 40.62
N VAL A 169 -16.73 6.26 40.40
CA VAL A 169 -17.50 5.71 39.27
C VAL A 169 -18.77 5.00 39.73
N SER A 170 -19.75 4.89 38.83
CA SER A 170 -21.02 4.19 39.11
C SER A 170 -20.82 2.72 39.49
N ARG A 171 -19.87 2.03 38.85
CA ARG A 171 -19.42 0.66 39.15
C ARG A 171 -17.99 0.44 38.65
N ILE A 172 -17.27 -0.49 39.26
CA ILE A 172 -15.97 -0.97 38.76
C ILE A 172 -16.19 -2.36 38.14
N PRO A 173 -15.99 -2.55 36.83
CA PRO A 173 -16.08 -3.86 36.19
C PRO A 173 -15.17 -4.92 36.84
N ASP A 174 -15.55 -6.18 36.72
CA ASP A 174 -14.73 -7.29 37.19
C ASP A 174 -13.46 -7.40 36.35
N GLY A 175 -12.33 -7.69 36.99
CA GLY A 175 -11.02 -7.81 36.33
C GLY A 175 -10.25 -6.51 36.07
N VAL A 176 -10.84 -5.33 36.32
CA VAL A 176 -10.06 -4.06 36.32
C VAL A 176 -8.93 -4.13 37.35
N ALA A 177 -7.69 -3.98 36.90
CA ALA A 177 -6.49 -4.07 37.74
C ALA A 177 -5.71 -2.75 37.78
N GLU A 178 -4.81 -2.64 38.75
CA GLU A 178 -3.78 -1.59 38.74
C GLU A 178 -2.95 -1.67 37.44
N TYR A 179 -2.50 -0.53 36.95
CA TYR A 179 -1.86 -0.33 35.65
C TYR A 179 -2.72 -0.65 34.41
N SER A 180 -4.02 -0.91 34.56
CA SER A 180 -4.93 -0.99 33.41
C SER A 180 -5.07 0.38 32.72
N VAL A 181 -5.33 0.36 31.41
CA VAL A 181 -5.60 1.57 30.62
C VAL A 181 -6.97 2.13 30.97
N TRP A 182 -7.08 3.45 31.03
CA TRP A 182 -8.36 4.16 31.07
C TRP A 182 -8.42 5.23 29.98
N GLY A 183 -9.64 5.55 29.53
CA GLY A 183 -9.90 6.63 28.58
C GLY A 183 -11.18 7.41 28.92
N LEU A 184 -11.17 8.73 28.84
CA LEU A 184 -12.34 9.57 29.12
C LEU A 184 -13.16 9.84 27.87
N LYS A 185 -14.48 9.80 28.04
CA LYS A 185 -15.48 10.18 27.04
C LYS A 185 -16.22 11.40 27.55
N LEU A 186 -15.93 12.54 26.94
CA LEU A 186 -16.50 13.82 27.31
C LEU A 186 -17.67 14.19 26.38
N PRO A 187 -18.73 14.83 26.89
CA PRO A 187 -19.86 15.28 26.07
C PRO A 187 -19.48 16.34 25.03
N SER A 188 -18.42 17.10 25.29
CA SER A 188 -17.90 18.15 24.39
C SER A 188 -16.92 17.64 23.33
N LEU A 189 -16.54 16.36 23.38
CA LEU A 189 -15.52 15.80 22.50
C LEU A 189 -16.04 14.56 21.78
N ARG A 190 -15.91 14.52 20.46
CA ARG A 190 -16.30 13.35 19.68
C ARG A 190 -15.24 12.25 19.80
N GLN A 191 -15.70 11.02 19.99
CA GLN A 191 -14.83 9.84 19.96
C GLN A 191 -14.15 9.71 18.60
N ARG A 192 -12.85 9.43 18.62
CA ARG A 192 -12.08 9.17 17.40
C ARG A 192 -11.80 7.68 17.32
N LEU A 193 -12.50 7.04 16.39
CA LEU A 193 -12.35 5.62 16.11
C LEU A 193 -11.40 5.46 14.93
N PHE A 194 -10.53 4.45 15.03
CA PHE A 194 -9.61 4.06 13.99
C PHE A 194 -9.69 2.55 13.79
N ARG A 195 -9.63 2.09 12.56
CA ARG A 195 -9.53 0.68 12.20
C ARG A 195 -8.07 0.32 12.01
N CYS A 196 -7.59 -0.66 12.77
CA CYS A 196 -6.24 -1.18 12.65
C CYS A 196 -6.01 -1.78 11.25
N VAL A 197 -4.92 -1.39 10.61
CA VAL A 197 -4.49 -1.90 9.31
C VAL A 197 -3.26 -2.78 9.45
N ALA A 198 -2.36 -2.43 10.38
CA ALA A 198 -1.15 -3.21 10.63
C ALA A 198 -0.75 -3.13 12.11
N VAL A 199 -0.21 -4.24 12.61
CA VAL A 199 0.47 -4.35 13.91
C VAL A 199 1.85 -4.96 13.66
N ARG A 200 2.91 -4.30 14.12
CA ARG A 200 4.30 -4.73 13.92
C ARG A 200 5.04 -4.73 15.25
N GLU A 201 5.67 -5.85 15.59
CA GLU A 201 6.57 -5.94 16.74
C GLU A 201 7.90 -5.22 16.45
N ASN A 202 8.36 -4.43 17.41
CA ASN A 202 9.66 -3.75 17.40
C ASN A 202 10.67 -4.52 18.27
N ASP A 203 11.96 -4.28 18.04
CA ASP A 203 13.06 -5.00 18.71
C ASP A 203 13.19 -4.71 20.21
N ASP A 204 12.46 -3.71 20.72
CA ASP A 204 12.44 -3.27 22.13
C ASP A 204 11.26 -3.85 22.94
N GLY A 205 10.44 -4.72 22.33
CA GLY A 205 9.25 -5.30 22.95
C GLY A 205 8.02 -4.38 22.90
N THR A 206 8.06 -3.28 22.12
CA THR A 206 6.90 -2.46 21.78
C THR A 206 6.26 -2.93 20.46
N TYR A 207 5.01 -2.54 20.24
CA TYR A 207 4.24 -2.84 19.04
C TYR A 207 3.82 -1.55 18.36
N ALA A 208 4.25 -1.36 17.11
CA ALA A 208 3.78 -0.27 16.25
C ALA A 208 2.42 -0.62 15.65
N ILE A 209 1.45 0.27 15.80
CA ILE A 209 0.10 0.15 15.25
C ILE A 209 -0.10 1.25 14.21
N THR A 210 -0.50 0.84 13.01
CA THR A 210 -1.00 1.72 11.96
C THR A 210 -2.50 1.52 11.83
N ALA A 211 -3.28 2.60 11.93
CA ALA A 211 -4.73 2.54 11.86
C ALA A 211 -5.31 3.69 11.02
N VAL A 212 -6.39 3.42 10.28
CA VAL A 212 -7.09 4.41 9.44
C VAL A 212 -8.36 4.85 10.13
N GLN A 213 -8.71 6.12 10.03
CA GLN A 213 -9.91 6.68 10.63
C GLN A 213 -11.15 5.86 10.26
N HIS A 214 -12.00 5.59 11.25
CA HIS A 214 -13.24 4.86 11.05
C HIS A 214 -14.43 5.73 11.47
N VAL A 215 -15.42 5.83 10.59
CA VAL A 215 -16.64 6.62 10.82
C VAL A 215 -17.86 5.70 10.73
N PRO A 216 -18.41 5.22 11.87
CA PRO A 216 -19.52 4.26 11.88
C PRO A 216 -20.78 4.78 11.18
N GLU A 217 -21.04 6.09 11.23
CA GLU A 217 -22.23 6.68 10.61
C GLU A 217 -22.25 6.52 9.08
N LYS A 218 -21.10 6.23 8.47
CA LYS A 218 -20.97 5.91 7.04
C LYS A 218 -21.91 4.78 6.62
N GLU A 219 -22.02 3.73 7.41
CA GLU A 219 -22.85 2.55 7.08
C GLU A 219 -24.32 2.95 6.94
N SER A 220 -24.83 3.73 7.88
CA SER A 220 -26.20 4.25 7.84
C SER A 220 -26.45 5.18 6.65
N ILE A 221 -25.47 6.02 6.29
CA ILE A 221 -25.57 6.89 5.10
C ILE A 221 -25.67 6.04 3.82
N VAL A 222 -24.89 4.96 3.73
CA VAL A 222 -24.88 4.08 2.57
C VAL A 222 -26.17 3.30 2.46
N ASP A 223 -26.62 2.69 3.55
CA ASP A 223 -27.83 1.86 3.57
C ASP A 223 -29.10 2.64 3.25
N ASN A 224 -29.22 3.86 3.79
CA ASN A 224 -30.37 4.74 3.57
C ASN A 224 -30.24 5.61 2.31
N GLY A 225 -29.06 5.66 1.68
CA GLY A 225 -28.78 6.56 0.55
C GLY A 225 -29.35 6.10 -0.79
N ALA A 226 -29.84 4.86 -0.89
CA ALA A 226 -30.46 4.33 -2.11
C ALA A 226 -31.99 4.50 -2.09
N SER A 227 -32.48 5.65 -2.56
CA SER A 227 -33.90 5.88 -2.82
C SER A 227 -34.13 6.06 -4.31
N PHE A 228 -35.09 5.31 -4.87
CA PHE A 228 -35.48 5.42 -6.27
C PHE A 228 -36.97 5.73 -6.32
N ASP A 229 -37.34 6.80 -7.01
CA ASP A 229 -38.73 7.05 -7.31
C ASP A 229 -39.26 5.90 -8.20
N PRO A 230 -40.39 5.26 -7.84
CA PRO A 230 -41.00 4.27 -8.70
C PRO A 230 -41.42 4.95 -10.01
N GLN A 231 -40.66 4.71 -11.07
CA GLN A 231 -41.00 5.24 -12.38
C GLN A 231 -42.24 4.52 -12.92
N PRO A 232 -43.23 5.25 -13.46
CA PRO A 232 -44.44 4.64 -14.01
C PRO A 232 -44.10 3.94 -15.32
N GLY A 233 -43.75 2.64 -15.23
CA GLY A 233 -43.52 1.77 -16.38
C GLY A 233 -44.51 0.62 -16.38
N THR A 234 -45.32 0.52 -17.44
CA THR A 234 -46.10 -0.69 -17.71
C THR A 234 -45.16 -1.86 -18.00
N ILE A 235 -45.55 -3.06 -17.58
CA ILE A 235 -44.90 -4.39 -17.63
C ILE A 235 -44.26 -4.79 -18.99
N HIS A 236 -44.44 -4.01 -20.07
CA HIS A 236 -43.96 -4.28 -21.43
C HIS A 236 -43.34 -3.08 -22.19
N GLY A 237 -42.88 -2.02 -21.51
CA GLY A 237 -42.23 -0.88 -22.17
C GLY A 237 -40.77 -0.72 -21.76
N THR A 238 -39.82 -0.94 -22.67
CA THR A 238 -38.43 -0.50 -22.48
C THR A 238 -38.43 1.02 -22.37
N VAL A 239 -38.22 1.57 -21.17
CA VAL A 239 -38.26 3.02 -20.95
C VAL A 239 -37.13 3.69 -21.74
N PRO A 240 -37.40 4.72 -22.55
CA PRO A 240 -36.34 5.48 -23.23
C PRO A 240 -35.34 6.05 -22.20
N PRO A 241 -34.02 5.90 -22.42
CA PRO A 241 -33.03 6.35 -21.45
C PRO A 241 -33.07 7.88 -21.28
N ALA A 242 -32.81 8.37 -20.06
CA ALA A 242 -32.65 9.79 -19.81
C ALA A 242 -31.41 10.34 -20.54
N ILE A 243 -31.46 11.60 -20.97
CA ILE A 243 -30.31 12.28 -21.58
C ILE A 243 -29.62 13.14 -20.53
N GLN A 244 -28.31 12.98 -20.40
CA GLN A 244 -27.46 13.72 -19.47
C GLN A 244 -26.31 14.40 -20.22
N HIS A 245 -25.71 15.43 -19.59
CA HIS A 245 -24.55 16.17 -20.11
C HIS A 245 -24.67 16.63 -21.56
N LEU A 246 -25.86 17.07 -21.98
CA LEU A 246 -26.06 17.62 -23.32
C LEU A 246 -25.22 18.89 -23.50
N THR A 247 -24.17 18.78 -24.30
CA THR A 247 -23.22 19.85 -24.61
C THR A 247 -23.22 20.14 -26.11
N THR A 248 -22.85 21.37 -26.47
CA THR A 248 -22.75 21.82 -27.85
C THR A 248 -21.43 22.55 -28.06
N GLU A 249 -20.71 22.17 -29.11
CA GLU A 249 -19.46 22.79 -29.51
C GLU A 249 -19.62 23.43 -30.89
N ILE A 250 -19.24 24.70 -31.02
CA ILE A 250 -19.35 25.47 -32.26
C ILE A 250 -18.05 25.37 -33.03
N LEU A 251 -18.14 24.96 -34.30
CA LEU A 251 -17.03 24.84 -35.23
C LEU A 251 -17.30 25.75 -36.43
N ALA A 252 -16.28 26.46 -36.90
CA ALA A 252 -16.34 27.24 -38.13
C ALA A 252 -15.49 26.57 -39.21
N GLU A 253 -16.11 26.21 -40.34
CA GLU A 253 -15.44 25.53 -41.46
C GLU A 253 -15.92 26.16 -42.77
N GLU A 254 -15.00 26.69 -43.58
CA GLU A 254 -15.27 27.26 -44.93
C GLU A 254 -16.44 28.27 -44.99
N GLY A 255 -16.58 29.14 -43.99
CA GLY A 255 -17.63 30.17 -43.96
C GLY A 255 -19.02 29.65 -43.57
N GLN A 256 -19.14 28.40 -43.13
CA GLN A 256 -20.35 27.85 -42.52
C GLN A 256 -20.10 27.48 -41.06
N TYR A 257 -21.13 27.67 -40.23
CA TYR A 257 -21.08 27.25 -38.83
C TYR A 257 -21.66 25.85 -38.68
N GLN A 258 -20.91 25.00 -37.98
CA GLN A 258 -21.32 23.66 -37.59
C GLN A 258 -21.43 23.61 -36.08
N VAL A 259 -22.36 22.79 -35.58
CA VAL A 259 -22.51 22.54 -34.14
C VAL A 259 -22.46 21.05 -33.92
N LEU A 260 -21.48 20.61 -33.13
CA LEU A 260 -21.38 19.25 -32.65
C LEU A 260 -22.09 19.16 -31.30
N ALA A 261 -23.22 18.47 -31.27
CA ALA A 261 -23.92 18.11 -30.05
C ALA A 261 -23.41 16.76 -29.54
N ARG A 262 -23.18 16.66 -28.24
CA ARG A 262 -22.80 15.42 -27.53
C ARG A 262 -23.62 15.29 -26.27
N TRP A 263 -23.99 14.07 -25.92
CA TRP A 263 -24.71 13.76 -24.69
C TRP A 263 -24.36 12.36 -24.22
N ASP A 264 -24.73 12.06 -22.98
CA ASP A 264 -24.61 10.74 -22.40
C ASP A 264 -25.99 10.20 -22.03
N THR A 265 -26.07 8.87 -21.94
CA THR A 265 -27.23 8.18 -21.38
C THR A 265 -26.75 7.29 -20.24
N PRO A 266 -27.37 7.34 -19.05
CA PRO A 266 -26.97 6.52 -17.93
C PRO A 266 -27.21 5.02 -18.18
N ARG A 267 -28.05 4.67 -19.17
CA ARG A 267 -28.31 3.28 -19.56
C ARG A 267 -28.29 3.11 -21.06
N VAL A 268 -27.64 2.05 -21.54
CA VAL A 268 -27.65 1.65 -22.96
C VAL A 268 -28.86 0.76 -23.19
N VAL A 269 -29.93 1.33 -23.75
CA VAL A 269 -31.14 0.57 -24.09
C VAL A 269 -31.02 0.04 -25.52
N LYS A 270 -31.15 -1.28 -25.71
CA LYS A 270 -31.06 -1.91 -27.03
C LYS A 270 -32.11 -1.35 -27.99
N GLY A 271 -31.68 -0.83 -29.13
CA GLY A 271 -32.55 -0.24 -30.15
C GLY A 271 -33.05 1.17 -29.83
N ALA A 272 -32.48 1.83 -28.81
CA ALA A 272 -32.71 3.24 -28.59
C ALA A 272 -32.07 4.09 -29.69
N SER A 273 -32.78 5.13 -30.11
CA SER A 273 -32.31 6.17 -31.00
C SER A 273 -32.62 7.53 -30.38
N PHE A 274 -32.06 8.60 -30.93
CA PHE A 274 -32.20 9.95 -30.42
C PHE A 274 -32.86 10.84 -31.46
N SER A 275 -33.92 11.53 -31.06
CA SER A 275 -34.57 12.58 -31.85
C SER A 275 -34.07 13.93 -31.38
N LEU A 276 -33.46 14.68 -32.29
CA LEU A 276 -32.94 16.02 -32.06
C LEU A 276 -33.84 17.04 -32.75
N ARG A 277 -34.09 18.15 -32.07
CA ARG A 277 -34.80 19.31 -32.59
C ARG A 277 -33.98 20.57 -32.29
N LEU A 278 -33.53 21.24 -33.34
CA LEU A 278 -32.80 22.51 -33.24
C LEU A 278 -33.73 23.66 -33.66
N ASN A 279 -34.05 24.54 -32.71
CA ASN A 279 -34.81 25.75 -32.98
C ASN A 279 -33.89 26.97 -32.92
N VAL A 280 -34.20 28.00 -33.71
CA VAL A 280 -33.59 29.33 -33.64
C VAL A 280 -34.60 30.31 -33.05
N ALA A 281 -34.15 31.18 -32.15
CA ALA A 281 -34.95 32.27 -31.65
C ALA A 281 -35.11 33.33 -32.76
N ALA A 282 -36.34 33.58 -33.20
CA ALA A 282 -36.67 34.63 -34.14
C ALA A 282 -36.70 36.01 -33.47
N GLU A 283 -36.63 37.08 -34.28
CA GLU A 283 -36.64 38.48 -33.79
C GLU A 283 -37.91 38.85 -33.00
N ASP A 284 -39.02 38.16 -33.26
CA ASP A 284 -40.29 38.28 -32.55
C ASP A 284 -40.32 37.50 -31.21
N GLY A 285 -39.22 36.85 -30.83
CA GLY A 285 -39.09 36.03 -29.63
C GLY A 285 -39.66 34.62 -29.75
N SER A 286 -40.18 34.22 -30.92
CA SER A 286 -40.69 32.87 -31.16
C SER A 286 -39.59 31.88 -31.58
N ASP A 287 -39.70 30.62 -31.16
CA ASP A 287 -38.79 29.56 -31.58
C ASP A 287 -39.20 28.99 -32.95
N ARG A 288 -38.35 29.15 -33.97
CA ARG A 288 -38.55 28.57 -35.30
C ARG A 288 -37.69 27.31 -35.47
N LEU A 289 -38.29 26.23 -35.95
CA LEU A 289 -37.58 24.98 -36.22
C LEU A 289 -36.60 25.18 -37.38
N VAL A 290 -35.31 24.94 -37.14
CA VAL A 290 -34.25 24.98 -38.16
C VAL A 290 -33.97 23.60 -38.71
N SER A 291 -33.83 22.61 -37.83
CA SER A 291 -33.49 21.25 -38.22
C SER A 291 -34.00 20.23 -37.21
N SER A 292 -34.34 19.04 -37.71
CA SER A 292 -34.64 17.87 -36.91
C SER A 292 -33.88 16.67 -37.43
N ALA A 293 -33.33 15.86 -36.54
CA ALA A 293 -32.54 14.69 -36.91
C ALA A 293 -32.86 13.49 -36.04
N GLY A 294 -32.70 12.29 -36.60
CA GLY A 294 -32.69 11.03 -35.86
C GLY A 294 -31.31 10.40 -35.97
N THR A 295 -30.73 9.95 -34.85
CA THR A 295 -29.44 9.25 -34.85
C THR A 295 -29.41 8.12 -33.81
N PRO A 296 -28.77 6.98 -34.08
CA PRO A 296 -28.49 5.98 -33.05
C PRO A 296 -27.29 6.37 -32.15
N ASP A 297 -26.46 7.32 -32.60
CA ASP A 297 -25.24 7.72 -31.90
C ASP A 297 -25.54 8.77 -30.81
N THR A 298 -24.70 8.85 -29.78
CA THR A 298 -24.77 9.86 -28.71
C THR A 298 -24.14 11.21 -29.07
N GLN A 299 -23.94 11.43 -30.36
CA GLN A 299 -23.45 12.69 -30.90
C GLN A 299 -24.10 12.96 -32.26
N TYR A 300 -24.28 14.24 -32.59
CA TYR A 300 -24.79 14.65 -33.89
C TYR A 300 -24.23 15.99 -34.31
N ARG A 301 -23.97 16.15 -35.61
CA ARG A 301 -23.39 17.36 -36.17
C ARG A 301 -24.39 18.08 -37.06
N PHE A 302 -24.82 19.26 -36.63
CA PHE A 302 -25.57 20.20 -37.45
C PHE A 302 -24.61 21.00 -38.33
N ARG A 303 -24.98 21.25 -39.59
CA ARG A 303 -24.17 21.99 -40.57
C ARG A 303 -25.00 23.09 -41.22
N GLY A 304 -24.32 24.08 -41.81
CA GLY A 304 -24.96 25.17 -42.54
C GLY A 304 -25.79 26.10 -41.66
N LEU A 305 -25.40 26.27 -40.39
CA LEU A 305 -26.10 27.15 -39.47
C LEU A 305 -25.68 28.61 -39.70
N THR A 306 -26.63 29.53 -39.56
CA THR A 306 -26.37 30.98 -39.62
C THR A 306 -26.12 31.55 -38.22
N PRO A 307 -25.52 32.75 -38.09
CA PRO A 307 -25.46 33.43 -36.80
C PRO A 307 -26.86 33.59 -36.18
N GLY A 308 -26.98 33.34 -34.87
CA GLY A 308 -28.27 33.34 -34.18
C GLY A 308 -28.22 32.65 -32.80
N ARG A 309 -29.30 32.78 -32.02
CA ARG A 309 -29.49 32.07 -30.75
C ARG A 309 -30.30 30.80 -30.98
N TYR A 310 -29.78 29.68 -30.52
CA TYR A 310 -30.35 28.36 -30.77
C TYR A 310 -30.69 27.65 -29.47
N THR A 311 -31.76 26.86 -29.54
CA THR A 311 -32.15 25.90 -28.50
C THR A 311 -32.14 24.52 -29.12
N LEU A 312 -31.24 23.66 -28.64
CA LEU A 312 -31.19 22.25 -29.00
C LEU A 312 -31.99 21.46 -27.97
N SER A 313 -32.90 20.60 -28.43
CA SER A 313 -33.60 19.62 -27.60
C SER A 313 -33.34 18.22 -28.14
N VAL A 314 -32.96 17.30 -27.25
CA VAL A 314 -32.71 15.88 -27.58
C VAL A 314 -33.66 15.02 -26.75
N ARG A 315 -34.27 14.00 -27.38
CA ARG A 315 -35.12 12.99 -26.75
C ARG A 315 -34.63 11.60 -27.11
N ALA A 316 -34.59 10.69 -26.15
CA ALA A 316 -34.40 9.28 -26.45
C ALA A 316 -35.71 8.68 -26.94
N VAL A 317 -35.62 7.75 -27.89
CA VAL A 317 -36.73 7.06 -28.53
C VAL A 317 -36.44 5.56 -28.47
N ASN A 318 -37.32 4.77 -27.86
CA ASN A 318 -37.16 3.32 -27.80
C ASN A 318 -37.56 2.63 -29.11
N SER A 319 -37.37 1.31 -29.19
CA SER A 319 -37.74 0.49 -30.37
C SER A 319 -39.24 0.45 -30.69
N GLN A 320 -40.11 0.88 -29.77
CA GLN A 320 -41.56 0.99 -29.93
C GLN A 320 -42.00 2.41 -30.32
N GLY A 321 -41.07 3.35 -30.52
CA GLY A 321 -41.34 4.75 -30.86
C GLY A 321 -41.77 5.65 -29.69
N GLN A 322 -41.74 5.15 -28.45
CA GLN A 322 -41.99 5.95 -27.25
C GLN A 322 -40.84 6.94 -27.05
N GLN A 323 -41.17 8.21 -26.80
CA GLN A 323 -40.19 9.26 -26.52
C GLN A 323 -40.05 9.48 -25.01
N GLY A 324 -38.82 9.63 -24.53
CA GLY A 324 -38.52 10.06 -23.17
C GLY A 324 -38.60 11.58 -23.00
N ASP A 325 -38.28 12.06 -21.81
CA ASP A 325 -38.23 13.48 -21.49
C ASP A 325 -37.14 14.21 -22.30
N PRO A 326 -37.40 15.44 -22.79
CA PRO A 326 -36.40 16.21 -23.50
C PRO A 326 -35.33 16.77 -22.57
N ALA A 327 -34.07 16.60 -22.95
CA ALA A 327 -32.97 17.44 -22.45
C ALA A 327 -32.75 18.59 -23.43
N SER A 328 -32.63 19.82 -22.92
CA SER A 328 -32.44 21.01 -23.74
C SER A 328 -31.23 21.82 -23.30
N THR A 329 -30.52 22.40 -24.26
CA THR A 329 -29.43 23.35 -24.02
C THR A 329 -29.52 24.53 -24.99
N GLN A 330 -29.04 25.69 -24.57
CA GLN A 330 -29.04 26.91 -25.38
C GLN A 330 -27.61 27.31 -25.72
N PHE A 331 -27.40 27.76 -26.95
CA PHE A 331 -26.12 28.29 -27.41
C PHE A 331 -26.33 29.41 -28.44
N SER A 332 -25.34 30.25 -28.65
CA SER A 332 -25.39 31.32 -29.65
C SER A 332 -24.22 31.26 -30.61
N ILE A 333 -24.51 31.36 -31.90
CA ILE A 333 -23.50 31.56 -32.94
C ILE A 333 -23.44 33.08 -33.19
N SER A 334 -22.56 33.77 -32.48
CA SER A 334 -22.35 35.21 -32.64
C SER A 334 -20.90 35.59 -32.35
N ALA A 335 -20.43 36.67 -32.98
CA ALA A 335 -19.18 37.29 -32.57
C ALA A 335 -19.28 37.69 -31.08
N PRO A 336 -18.16 37.64 -30.34
CA PRO A 336 -18.19 37.91 -28.91
C PRO A 336 -18.39 39.41 -28.66
N ALA A 337 -18.97 39.76 -27.52
CA ALA A 337 -18.99 41.14 -27.06
C ALA A 337 -17.56 41.64 -26.78
N ALA A 338 -17.34 42.95 -26.92
CA ALA A 338 -16.08 43.55 -26.54
C ALA A 338 -15.80 43.35 -25.03
N PRO A 339 -14.52 43.28 -24.60
CA PRO A 339 -14.18 43.29 -23.18
C PRO A 339 -14.91 44.44 -22.46
N SER A 340 -15.50 44.16 -21.29
CA SER A 340 -16.21 45.19 -20.52
C SER A 340 -15.26 46.21 -19.91
N PHE A 341 -14.09 45.74 -19.46
CA PHE A 341 -12.96 46.56 -19.05
C PHE A 341 -11.67 45.72 -19.12
N ILE A 342 -10.53 46.38 -19.02
CA ILE A 342 -9.21 45.75 -18.99
C ILE A 342 -8.57 46.10 -17.65
N GLU A 343 -8.28 45.08 -16.86
CA GLU A 343 -7.53 45.22 -15.62
C GLU A 343 -6.03 45.31 -15.95
N LEU A 344 -5.39 46.39 -15.51
CA LEU A 344 -3.96 46.62 -15.73
C LEU A 344 -3.22 46.54 -14.40
N THR A 345 -2.27 45.61 -14.30
CA THR A 345 -1.42 45.43 -13.12
C THR A 345 -0.01 45.93 -13.42
N PRO A 346 0.45 47.04 -12.81
CA PRO A 346 1.81 47.56 -12.98
C PRO A 346 2.85 46.61 -12.36
N GLY A 347 3.95 46.37 -13.07
CA GLY A 347 5.15 45.71 -12.56
C GLY A 347 6.42 46.50 -12.89
N TYR A 348 7.59 46.00 -12.45
CA TYR A 348 8.87 46.62 -12.79
C TYR A 348 9.24 46.33 -14.25
N PHE A 349 9.35 47.38 -15.07
CA PHE A 349 9.58 47.29 -16.54
C PHE A 349 8.54 46.47 -17.30
N GLN A 350 7.35 46.28 -16.71
CA GLN A 350 6.28 45.48 -17.31
C GLN A 350 4.88 45.95 -16.89
N ILE A 351 3.90 45.64 -17.71
CA ILE A 351 2.48 45.87 -17.43
C ILE A 351 1.72 44.60 -17.83
N THR A 352 0.88 44.09 -16.92
CA THR A 352 0.01 42.94 -17.22
C THR A 352 -1.39 43.44 -17.56
N ALA A 353 -1.91 43.04 -18.71
CA ALA A 353 -3.26 43.35 -19.15
C ALA A 353 -4.14 42.10 -19.08
N THR A 354 -5.23 42.19 -18.31
CA THR A 354 -6.20 41.12 -18.09
C THR A 354 -7.60 41.61 -18.48
N PRO A 355 -8.11 41.27 -19.67
CA PRO A 355 -9.46 41.62 -20.10
C PRO A 355 -10.52 40.94 -19.23
N ARG A 356 -11.65 41.61 -19.01
CA ARG A 356 -12.80 41.07 -18.27
C ARG A 356 -14.07 41.20 -19.10
N GLN A 357 -14.80 40.10 -19.22
CA GLN A 357 -16.09 40.05 -19.92
C GLN A 357 -17.24 40.42 -18.99
N ALA A 358 -18.26 41.12 -19.49
CA ALA A 358 -19.48 41.40 -18.72
C ALA A 358 -20.26 40.12 -18.39
N VAL A 359 -20.21 39.13 -19.30
CA VAL A 359 -20.78 37.79 -19.14
C VAL A 359 -19.70 36.80 -19.49
N TYR A 360 -19.45 35.84 -18.60
CA TYR A 360 -18.45 34.80 -18.82
C TYR A 360 -18.86 33.95 -20.03
N ASP A 361 -17.96 33.87 -21.03
CA ASP A 361 -18.09 33.00 -22.19
C ASP A 361 -16.79 32.19 -22.33
N PRO A 362 -16.82 30.86 -22.13
CA PRO A 362 -15.62 30.03 -22.16
C PRO A 362 -15.02 29.87 -23.57
N THR A 363 -15.74 30.27 -24.63
CA THR A 363 -15.26 30.19 -26.01
C THR A 363 -14.44 31.41 -26.43
N VAL A 364 -14.39 32.45 -25.58
CA VAL A 364 -13.72 33.71 -25.88
C VAL A 364 -12.24 33.64 -25.54
N GLN A 365 -11.42 34.05 -26.51
CA GLN A 365 -10.02 34.41 -26.34
C GLN A 365 -9.85 35.91 -26.61
N TYR A 366 -8.69 36.47 -26.27
CA TYR A 366 -8.40 37.88 -26.53
C TYR A 366 -7.16 38.03 -27.40
N GLU A 367 -7.27 38.88 -28.41
CA GLU A 367 -6.12 39.31 -29.20
C GLU A 367 -5.59 40.64 -28.61
N PHE A 368 -4.27 40.73 -28.41
CA PHE A 368 -3.61 41.85 -27.73
C PHE A 368 -2.74 42.66 -28.68
N TRP A 369 -2.88 43.99 -28.62
CA TRP A 369 -2.00 44.95 -29.28
C TRP A 369 -1.44 45.95 -28.27
N PHE A 370 -0.24 46.44 -28.55
CA PHE A 370 0.50 47.33 -27.67
C PHE A 370 1.14 48.48 -28.45
N SER A 371 1.04 49.70 -27.90
CA SER A 371 1.64 50.90 -28.48
C SER A 371 2.25 51.81 -27.41
N ASP A 372 3.36 52.46 -27.76
CA ASP A 372 4.06 53.46 -26.94
C ASP A 372 3.45 54.87 -27.07
N ALA A 373 2.45 55.03 -27.94
CA ALA A 373 1.72 56.27 -28.21
C ALA A 373 0.24 55.96 -28.49
N GLN A 374 -0.65 56.85 -28.07
CA GLN A 374 -2.09 56.67 -28.26
C GLN A 374 -2.44 56.69 -29.76
N ILE A 375 -3.27 55.73 -30.16
CA ILE A 375 -3.88 55.66 -31.49
C ILE A 375 -5.29 56.23 -31.37
N THR A 376 -5.51 57.41 -31.95
CA THR A 376 -6.79 58.13 -31.84
C THR A 376 -7.91 57.52 -32.70
N ASP A 377 -7.56 56.84 -33.80
CA ASP A 377 -8.50 56.11 -34.65
C ASP A 377 -8.35 54.60 -34.44
N ILE A 378 -9.35 53.99 -33.81
CA ILE A 378 -9.35 52.58 -33.42
C ILE A 378 -9.23 51.62 -34.63
N HIS A 379 -9.57 52.08 -35.84
CA HIS A 379 -9.42 51.29 -37.05
C HIS A 379 -7.97 51.17 -37.52
N GLN A 380 -7.07 52.00 -37.00
CA GLN A 380 -5.63 51.97 -37.34
C GLN A 380 -4.81 51.07 -36.41
N VAL A 381 -5.41 50.52 -35.34
CA VAL A 381 -4.73 49.69 -34.34
C VAL A 381 -3.94 48.55 -34.98
N GLU A 382 -4.54 47.83 -35.94
CA GLU A 382 -3.88 46.67 -36.57
C GLU A 382 -2.64 47.05 -37.39
N ASN A 383 -2.54 48.30 -37.85
CA ASN A 383 -1.43 48.80 -38.65
C ASN A 383 -0.39 49.58 -37.82
N ALA A 384 -0.83 50.23 -36.73
CA ALA A 384 -0.01 51.16 -35.96
C ALA A 384 0.44 50.63 -34.58
N ALA A 385 -0.26 49.63 -34.02
CA ALA A 385 0.15 48.97 -32.77
C ALA A 385 0.84 47.63 -33.05
N ARG A 386 1.74 47.23 -32.15
CA ARG A 386 2.41 45.94 -32.21
C ARG A 386 1.47 44.84 -31.74
N TYR A 387 1.21 43.86 -32.58
CA TYR A 387 0.51 42.63 -32.18
C TYR A 387 1.37 41.82 -31.20
N LEU A 388 0.78 41.45 -30.08
CA LEU A 388 1.44 40.67 -29.03
C LEU A 388 1.10 39.18 -29.15
N GLY A 389 -0.17 38.85 -29.38
CA GLY A 389 -0.65 37.48 -29.55
C GLY A 389 -2.09 37.29 -29.08
N THR A 390 -2.51 36.04 -29.00
CA THR A 390 -3.83 35.62 -28.49
C THR A 390 -3.67 34.90 -27.17
N ALA A 391 -4.34 35.35 -26.11
CA ALA A 391 -4.26 34.74 -24.77
C ALA A 391 -5.47 35.15 -23.90
N LEU A 392 -5.48 34.71 -22.63
CA LEU A 392 -6.43 35.20 -21.61
C LEU A 392 -5.91 36.44 -20.86
N TYR A 393 -4.60 36.65 -20.83
CA TYR A 393 -3.92 37.83 -20.31
C TYR A 393 -2.60 37.99 -21.07
N TRP A 394 -2.00 39.18 -21.03
CA TRP A 394 -0.68 39.41 -21.61
C TRP A 394 0.22 40.23 -20.69
N ILE A 395 1.50 39.88 -20.64
CA ILE A 395 2.52 40.66 -19.93
C ILE A 395 3.36 41.37 -21.00
N ALA A 396 3.20 42.69 -21.11
CA ALA A 396 4.12 43.49 -21.92
C ALA A 396 5.34 43.80 -21.04
N ALA A 397 6.46 43.13 -21.29
CA ALA A 397 7.73 43.36 -20.61
C ALA A 397 8.80 43.78 -21.62
N SER A 398 9.51 44.88 -21.35
CA SER A 398 10.60 45.35 -22.20
C SER A 398 11.46 46.38 -21.47
N VAL A 399 12.75 46.45 -21.82
CA VAL A 399 13.65 47.56 -21.40
C VAL A 399 13.14 48.94 -21.82
N ASN A 400 12.23 49.00 -22.79
CA ASN A 400 11.63 50.25 -23.29
C ASN A 400 10.40 50.69 -22.50
N ILE A 401 9.85 49.84 -21.62
CA ILE A 401 8.74 50.19 -20.73
C ILE A 401 9.31 50.90 -19.49
N ARG A 402 9.05 52.19 -19.33
CA ARG A 402 9.64 53.03 -18.27
C ARG A 402 8.60 53.48 -17.25
N PRO A 403 8.99 53.67 -15.97
CA PRO A 403 8.15 54.32 -14.98
C PRO A 403 7.65 55.69 -15.45
N GLY A 404 6.42 56.04 -15.09
CA GLY A 404 5.85 57.37 -15.32
C GLY A 404 5.53 57.70 -16.78
N ARG A 405 5.52 56.70 -17.67
CA ARG A 405 5.10 56.85 -19.07
C ARG A 405 3.84 56.03 -19.34
N ASP A 406 2.90 56.61 -20.06
CA ASP A 406 1.68 55.94 -20.50
C ASP A 406 1.95 55.00 -21.67
N TYR A 407 1.42 53.79 -21.56
CA TYR A 407 1.41 52.77 -22.61
C TYR A 407 -0.03 52.33 -22.87
N TYR A 408 -0.31 52.02 -24.12
CA TYR A 408 -1.68 51.79 -24.60
C TYR A 408 -1.84 50.34 -25.04
N PHE A 409 -2.82 49.68 -24.47
CA PHE A 409 -3.27 48.34 -24.85
C PHE A 409 -4.56 48.45 -25.64
N TYR A 410 -4.61 47.79 -26.79
CA TYR A 410 -5.82 47.63 -27.58
C TYR A 410 -6.17 46.16 -27.62
N ILE A 411 -7.31 45.80 -27.06
CA ILE A 411 -7.69 44.40 -26.87
C ILE A 411 -9.09 44.19 -27.44
N ARG A 412 -9.28 43.09 -28.17
CA ARG A 412 -10.60 42.65 -28.61
C ARG A 412 -10.81 41.18 -28.29
N ALA A 413 -12.06 40.82 -28.05
CA ALA A 413 -12.48 39.45 -27.87
C ALA A 413 -12.60 38.77 -29.23
N VAL A 414 -12.22 37.50 -29.30
CA VAL A 414 -12.32 36.66 -30.49
C VAL A 414 -12.85 35.29 -30.13
N ASN A 415 -13.65 34.71 -31.01
CA ASN A 415 -14.05 33.30 -30.96
C ASN A 415 -14.06 32.74 -32.40
N GLN A 416 -14.52 31.50 -32.58
CA GLN A 416 -14.62 30.87 -33.91
C GLN A 416 -15.60 31.59 -34.86
N VAL A 417 -16.50 32.43 -34.34
CA VAL A 417 -17.52 33.13 -35.13
C VAL A 417 -17.01 34.46 -35.68
N GLY A 418 -16.25 35.20 -34.88
CA GLY A 418 -15.74 36.50 -35.28
C GLY A 418 -15.01 37.25 -34.17
N LYS A 419 -14.84 38.55 -34.38
CA LYS A 419 -14.07 39.45 -33.51
C LYS A 419 -14.95 40.59 -33.02
N SER A 420 -14.75 41.03 -31.78
CA SER A 420 -15.40 42.21 -31.24
C SER A 420 -14.74 43.50 -31.73
N ALA A 421 -15.34 44.65 -31.39
CA ALA A 421 -14.62 45.93 -31.42
C ALA A 421 -13.44 45.92 -30.43
N PHE A 422 -12.45 46.78 -30.69
CA PHE A 422 -11.34 47.03 -29.79
C PHE A 422 -11.76 47.85 -28.57
N VAL A 423 -11.10 47.58 -27.45
CA VAL A 423 -11.16 48.34 -26.21
C VAL A 423 -9.76 48.83 -25.89
N GLU A 424 -9.63 50.13 -25.67
CA GLU A 424 -8.39 50.77 -25.24
C GLU A 424 -8.27 50.71 -23.71
N ALA A 425 -7.06 50.45 -23.21
CA ALA A 425 -6.70 50.71 -21.83
C ALA A 425 -5.29 51.29 -21.73
N THR A 426 -5.15 52.27 -20.84
CA THR A 426 -3.90 52.99 -20.63
C THR A 426 -3.31 52.58 -19.28
N GLY A 427 -2.05 52.16 -19.28
CA GLY A 427 -1.33 51.73 -18.09
C GLY A 427 0.08 52.29 -18.03
N GLN A 428 0.60 52.40 -16.81
CA GLN A 428 2.00 52.70 -16.55
C GLN A 428 2.64 51.50 -15.86
N ALA A 429 3.94 51.32 -16.06
CA ALA A 429 4.72 50.43 -15.20
C ALA A 429 4.77 51.00 -13.77
N SER A 430 5.20 50.18 -12.81
CA SER A 430 5.39 50.65 -11.43
C SER A 430 6.23 51.94 -11.40
N ASN A 431 5.96 52.82 -10.44
CA ASN A 431 6.78 54.01 -10.19
C ASN A 431 7.47 53.95 -8.81
N ASP A 432 7.58 52.75 -8.25
CA ASP A 432 8.25 52.52 -6.98
C ASP A 432 9.77 52.48 -7.15
N ALA A 433 10.41 53.63 -6.88
CA ALA A 433 11.86 53.77 -6.96
C ALA A 433 12.63 52.81 -6.02
N ALA A 434 12.08 52.45 -4.85
CA ALA A 434 12.73 51.52 -3.92
C ALA A 434 12.71 50.10 -4.48
N GLY A 435 11.58 49.67 -5.03
CA GLY A 435 11.44 48.39 -5.72
C GLY A 435 12.33 48.24 -6.96
N TYR A 436 12.49 49.29 -7.78
CA TYR A 436 13.43 49.27 -8.90
C TYR A 436 14.88 49.13 -8.45
N LEU A 437 15.27 49.81 -7.36
CA LEU A 437 16.61 49.68 -6.81
C LEU A 437 16.89 48.25 -6.32
N ASP A 438 15.90 47.62 -5.68
CA ASP A 438 16.01 46.24 -5.20
C ASP A 438 16.07 45.23 -6.37
N PHE A 439 15.26 45.43 -7.40
CA PHE A 439 15.31 44.64 -8.64
C PHE A 439 16.70 44.68 -9.28
N PHE A 440 17.30 45.87 -9.42
CA PHE A 440 18.65 46.00 -9.98
C PHE A 440 19.72 45.41 -9.07
N LYS A 441 19.59 45.56 -7.74
CA LYS A 441 20.49 44.90 -6.79
C LYS A 441 20.45 43.38 -6.95
N GLY A 442 19.25 42.79 -7.04
CA GLY A 442 19.06 41.37 -7.30
C GLY A 442 19.70 40.91 -8.60
N GLN A 443 19.47 41.62 -9.71
CA GLN A 443 20.10 41.26 -10.99
C GLN A 443 21.63 41.38 -10.96
N ILE A 444 22.16 42.38 -10.28
CA ILE A 444 23.61 42.57 -10.10
C ILE A 444 24.18 41.42 -9.27
N THR A 445 23.57 41.06 -8.13
CA THR A 445 24.03 39.98 -7.26
C THR A 445 23.80 38.58 -7.86
N GLU A 446 22.86 38.40 -8.78
CA GLU A 446 22.66 37.13 -9.48
C GLU A 446 23.65 36.92 -10.64
N SER A 447 24.11 38.00 -11.27
CA SER A 447 25.05 37.91 -12.38
C SER A 447 26.36 37.23 -11.95
N HIS A 448 26.90 36.34 -12.79
CA HIS A 448 28.20 35.70 -12.54
C HIS A 448 29.30 36.74 -12.30
N LEU A 449 29.27 37.86 -13.03
CA LEU A 449 30.21 38.96 -12.83
C LEU A 449 30.03 39.63 -11.45
N GLY A 450 28.80 39.87 -11.00
CA GLY A 450 28.54 40.49 -9.70
C GLY A 450 28.85 39.59 -8.51
N LYS A 451 28.60 38.28 -8.63
CA LYS A 451 29.07 37.28 -7.64
C LYS A 451 30.59 37.23 -7.60
N GLU A 452 31.25 37.10 -8.76
CA GLU A 452 32.72 37.07 -8.83
C GLU A 452 33.36 38.36 -8.30
N LEU A 453 32.76 39.54 -8.54
CA LEU A 453 33.34 40.80 -8.08
C LEU A 453 33.21 40.95 -6.55
N LEU A 454 32.06 40.55 -5.98
CA LEU A 454 31.85 40.56 -4.52
C LEU A 454 32.76 39.53 -3.83
N GLU A 455 32.93 38.35 -4.43
CA GLU A 455 33.77 37.27 -3.90
C GLU A 455 35.27 37.59 -4.02
N LYS A 456 35.72 38.25 -5.10
CA LYS A 456 37.10 38.74 -5.27
C LYS A 456 37.46 39.90 -4.35
N VAL A 457 36.47 40.63 -3.83
CA VAL A 457 36.70 41.70 -2.85
C VAL A 457 36.94 41.13 -1.44
N GLU A 458 36.50 39.90 -1.16
CA GLU A 458 36.60 39.27 0.17
C GLU A 458 37.77 38.28 0.36
N LEU A 459 38.54 37.93 -0.69
CA LEU A 459 39.62 36.93 -0.60
C LEU A 459 41.02 37.58 -0.66
N THR A 460 41.75 37.55 0.46
CA THR A 460 43.19 37.86 0.54
C THR A 460 44.05 36.61 0.24
N GLU A 461 45.27 36.86 -0.26
CA GLU A 461 46.18 35.92 -0.94
C GLU A 461 46.53 34.61 -0.19
N ASP A 462 46.33 34.51 1.13
CA ASP A 462 46.91 33.41 1.93
C ASP A 462 45.97 32.20 2.19
N ASN A 463 44.74 32.17 1.67
CA ASN A 463 43.81 31.05 1.93
C ASN A 463 42.89 30.63 0.76
N ALA A 464 43.14 31.07 -0.47
CA ALA A 464 42.22 30.85 -1.57
C ALA A 464 42.27 29.40 -2.13
N SER A 465 41.29 28.57 -1.76
CA SER A 465 40.93 27.38 -2.55
C SER A 465 40.48 27.82 -3.94
N LYS A 466 41.10 27.29 -4.99
CA LYS A 466 40.77 27.69 -6.37
C LYS A 466 39.64 26.79 -6.89
N LEU A 467 38.46 27.39 -7.08
CA LEU A 467 37.34 26.76 -7.79
C LEU A 467 37.55 26.93 -9.30
N GLN A 468 37.46 25.83 -10.04
CA GLN A 468 37.48 25.82 -11.52
C GLN A 468 36.29 25.02 -12.03
N GLN A 469 35.47 25.66 -12.87
CA GLN A 469 34.45 24.98 -13.66
C GLN A 469 34.90 24.95 -15.12
N PHE A 470 34.73 23.81 -15.79
CA PHE A 470 35.04 23.68 -17.22
C PHE A 470 33.95 22.90 -17.94
N SER A 471 33.72 23.30 -19.19
CA SER A 471 32.90 22.58 -20.16
C SER A 471 33.69 22.49 -21.45
N LYS A 472 33.82 21.29 -22.01
CA LYS A 472 34.58 21.05 -23.23
C LYS A 472 33.83 20.08 -24.13
N GLU A 473 33.67 20.48 -25.38
CA GLU A 473 33.24 19.62 -26.48
C GLU A 473 34.41 19.51 -27.47
N TRP A 474 34.70 18.30 -27.93
CA TRP A 474 35.75 18.09 -28.92
C TRP A 474 35.45 16.90 -29.81
N GLN A 475 35.97 16.96 -31.03
CA GLN A 475 36.00 15.85 -31.96
C GLN A 475 37.38 15.17 -31.86
N ASP A 476 37.42 13.85 -31.72
CA ASP A 476 38.67 13.10 -31.66
C ASP A 476 39.30 12.88 -33.05
N ALA A 477 40.47 12.25 -33.09
CA ALA A 477 41.20 11.99 -34.34
C ALA A 477 40.50 10.98 -35.28
N ASN A 478 39.39 10.36 -34.85
CA ASN A 478 38.58 9.42 -35.62
C ASN A 478 37.19 10.00 -35.94
N ASP A 479 37.05 11.33 -35.95
CA ASP A 479 35.81 12.08 -36.21
C ASP A 479 34.68 11.85 -35.20
N LYS A 480 34.98 11.37 -33.99
CA LYS A 480 33.96 11.11 -32.97
C LYS A 480 33.78 12.27 -31.99
N TRP A 481 32.53 12.55 -31.64
CA TRP A 481 32.15 13.66 -30.76
C TRP A 481 32.14 13.26 -29.29
N ASN A 482 32.83 14.05 -28.47
CA ASN A 482 32.93 13.88 -27.02
C ASN A 482 32.55 15.17 -26.32
N ALA A 483 31.90 15.05 -25.16
CA ALA A 483 31.53 16.17 -24.31
C ALA A 483 31.88 15.88 -22.86
N MET A 484 32.36 16.88 -22.14
CA MET A 484 32.65 16.80 -20.72
C MET A 484 32.30 18.11 -20.03
N TRP A 485 31.63 18.01 -18.89
CA TRP A 485 31.41 19.10 -17.95
C TRP A 485 31.96 18.69 -16.60
N GLY A 486 32.62 19.60 -15.88
CA GLY A 486 33.12 19.30 -14.55
C GLY A 486 33.36 20.52 -13.69
N VAL A 487 33.34 20.29 -12.39
CA VAL A 487 33.70 21.25 -11.34
C VAL A 487 34.84 20.65 -10.55
N LYS A 488 35.87 21.44 -10.28
CA LYS A 488 37.05 21.06 -9.52
C LYS A 488 37.37 22.16 -8.50
N ILE A 489 37.61 21.75 -7.26
CA ILE A 489 38.21 22.58 -6.22
C ILE A 489 39.61 22.03 -5.98
N GLU A 490 40.60 22.91 -6.02
CA GLU A 490 41.99 22.56 -5.72
C GLU A 490 42.56 23.47 -4.63
N GLN A 491 43.25 22.84 -3.68
CA GLN A 491 43.99 23.54 -2.65
C GLN A 491 45.36 22.87 -2.49
N THR A 492 46.42 23.67 -2.52
CA THR A 492 47.77 23.20 -2.22
C THR A 492 48.13 23.68 -0.81
N LYS A 493 48.40 22.75 0.10
CA LYS A 493 48.85 23.07 1.46
C LYS A 493 50.03 22.17 1.83
N ASP A 494 51.12 22.78 2.28
CA ASP A 494 52.36 22.09 2.69
C ASP A 494 52.92 21.14 1.61
N GLY A 495 52.81 21.52 0.33
CA GLY A 495 53.26 20.70 -0.81
C GLY A 495 52.38 19.49 -1.13
N LYS A 496 51.27 19.28 -0.41
CA LYS A 496 50.24 18.28 -0.71
C LYS A 496 49.10 18.93 -1.49
N TYR A 497 48.68 18.26 -2.56
CA TYR A 497 47.57 18.68 -3.41
C TYR A 497 46.28 18.01 -2.93
N TYR A 498 45.29 18.81 -2.56
CA TYR A 498 43.93 18.36 -2.24
C TYR A 498 43.02 18.73 -3.40
N VAL A 499 42.34 17.73 -3.97
CA VAL A 499 41.44 17.90 -5.09
C VAL A 499 40.10 17.26 -4.77
N ALA A 500 39.02 18.02 -4.92
CA ALA A 500 37.66 17.52 -4.91
C ALA A 500 36.99 17.92 -6.23
N GLY A 501 36.41 16.99 -6.97
CA GLY A 501 35.76 17.29 -8.24
C GLY A 501 34.68 16.31 -8.65
N LEU A 502 33.74 16.81 -9.45
CA LEU A 502 32.62 16.06 -10.02
C LEU A 502 32.53 16.37 -11.51
N GLY A 503 32.33 15.35 -12.34
CA GLY A 503 32.23 15.48 -13.78
C GLY A 503 31.19 14.57 -14.41
N LEU A 504 30.65 15.02 -15.52
CA LEU A 504 29.79 14.26 -16.43
C LEU A 504 30.48 14.23 -17.79
N SER A 505 30.59 13.06 -18.41
CA SER A 505 31.12 12.94 -19.77
C SER A 505 30.29 11.99 -20.63
N MET A 506 30.32 12.23 -21.93
CA MET A 506 29.82 11.33 -22.96
C MET A 506 30.95 11.08 -23.94
N GLU A 507 31.33 9.81 -24.09
CA GLU A 507 32.42 9.37 -24.95
C GLU A 507 31.90 8.39 -26.00
N ASP A 508 32.32 8.55 -27.24
CA ASP A 508 31.93 7.67 -28.34
C ASP A 508 32.96 6.54 -28.51
N MET A 509 32.63 5.35 -28.01
CA MET A 509 33.49 4.16 -28.08
C MET A 509 33.16 3.30 -29.31
N PRO A 510 34.05 2.38 -29.75
CA PRO A 510 33.80 1.51 -30.90
C PRO A 510 32.52 0.65 -30.80
N ASP A 511 32.03 0.37 -29.59
CA ASP A 511 30.88 -0.46 -29.27
C ASP A 511 29.61 0.34 -28.91
N GLY A 512 29.67 1.67 -28.93
CA GLY A 512 28.55 2.56 -28.63
C GLY A 512 28.95 3.81 -27.85
N LYS A 513 27.98 4.68 -27.54
CA LYS A 513 28.22 5.84 -26.68
C LYS A 513 28.18 5.43 -25.20
N ILE A 514 29.15 5.90 -24.43
CA ILE A 514 29.24 5.68 -22.98
C ILE A 514 29.04 7.02 -22.27
N SER A 515 28.00 7.10 -21.44
CA SER A 515 27.81 8.17 -20.48
C SER A 515 28.49 7.83 -19.16
N GLN A 516 29.24 8.76 -18.57
CA GLN A 516 30.01 8.54 -17.34
C GLN A 516 29.72 9.62 -16.30
N PHE A 517 29.76 9.21 -15.03
CA PHE A 517 29.81 10.09 -13.86
C PHE A 517 31.16 9.92 -13.19
N LEU A 518 31.93 11.00 -13.11
CA LEU A 518 33.31 11.02 -12.65
C LEU A 518 33.36 11.73 -11.30
N VAL A 519 34.04 11.13 -10.32
CA VAL A 519 34.29 11.73 -9.01
C VAL A 519 35.77 11.64 -8.71
N ALA A 520 36.37 12.78 -8.38
CA ALA A 520 37.73 12.88 -7.86
C ALA A 520 37.65 13.35 -6.41
N ALA A 521 37.58 12.43 -5.46
CA ALA A 521 37.51 12.72 -4.02
C ALA A 521 37.93 11.49 -3.20
N ASP A 522 38.49 11.72 -2.01
CA ASP A 522 38.83 10.63 -1.06
C ASP A 522 37.58 10.03 -0.38
N ARG A 523 36.50 10.81 -0.28
CA ARG A 523 35.25 10.45 0.41
C ARG A 523 34.04 11.02 -0.30
N ILE A 524 32.99 10.22 -0.44
CA ILE A 524 31.66 10.66 -0.89
C ILE A 524 30.69 10.53 0.29
N ALA A 525 30.15 11.67 0.75
CA ALA A 525 29.27 11.74 1.92
C ALA A 525 27.99 12.52 1.60
N TYR A 526 26.90 12.16 2.27
CA TYR A 526 25.66 12.92 2.27
C TYR A 526 25.68 13.92 3.41
N ILE A 527 25.36 15.17 3.11
CA ILE A 527 25.24 16.23 4.11
C ILE A 527 23.76 16.32 4.48
N ASN A 528 23.45 16.15 5.77
CA ASN A 528 22.10 16.41 6.26
C ASN A 528 21.88 17.93 6.27
N PRO A 529 20.94 18.47 5.48
CA PRO A 529 20.77 19.92 5.35
C PRO A 529 20.24 20.59 6.62
N ALA A 530 19.62 19.84 7.54
CA ALA A 530 19.05 20.38 8.78
C ALA A 530 20.12 20.64 9.86
N ASN A 531 21.23 19.90 9.87
CA ASN A 531 22.24 20.00 10.92
C ASN A 531 23.70 20.04 10.40
N GLY A 532 23.91 19.91 9.09
CA GLY A 532 25.23 19.92 8.47
C GLY A 532 26.06 18.66 8.69
N ASN A 533 25.52 17.61 9.34
CA ASN A 533 26.28 16.39 9.59
C ASN A 533 26.54 15.63 8.29
N GLU A 534 27.78 15.20 8.10
CA GLU A 534 28.19 14.36 6.99
C GLU A 534 28.08 12.88 7.35
N THR A 535 27.37 12.10 6.54
CA THR A 535 27.35 10.64 6.63
C THR A 535 28.09 10.06 5.41
N PRO A 536 29.28 9.46 5.58
CA PRO A 536 30.02 8.85 4.47
C PRO A 536 29.21 7.71 3.86
N GLY A 537 28.89 7.81 2.57
CA GLY A 537 28.27 6.73 1.80
C GLY A 537 29.32 5.77 1.29
N PHE A 538 30.37 6.31 0.66
CA PHE A 538 31.51 5.56 0.13
C PHE A 538 32.82 6.20 0.58
N VAL A 539 33.75 5.36 1.03
CA VAL A 539 35.12 5.77 1.34
C VAL A 539 36.05 4.99 0.43
N MET A 540 36.90 5.69 -0.32
CA MET A 540 37.96 5.06 -1.11
C MET A 540 39.21 4.99 -0.25
N GLN A 541 39.73 3.79 -0.02
CA GLN A 541 40.96 3.59 0.73
C GLN A 541 41.86 2.59 0.00
N GLY A 542 42.92 3.07 -0.64
CA GLY A 542 43.70 2.27 -1.58
C GLY A 542 42.86 1.83 -2.78
N ASP A 543 42.96 0.56 -3.17
CA ASP A 543 42.20 -0.04 -4.29
C ASP A 543 40.83 -0.61 -3.85
N GLN A 544 40.29 -0.16 -2.70
CA GLN A 544 39.04 -0.66 -2.13
C GLN A 544 38.02 0.45 -1.93
N ILE A 545 36.75 0.11 -2.21
CA ILE A 545 35.58 0.92 -1.86
C ILE A 545 34.97 0.31 -0.59
N ILE A 546 34.91 1.10 0.47
CA ILE A 546 34.26 0.75 1.73
C ILE A 546 32.91 1.47 1.76
N MET A 547 31.83 0.72 1.99
CA MET A 547 30.47 1.24 2.07
C MET A 547 29.90 0.98 3.47
N ASN A 548 29.21 1.97 4.02
CA ASN A 548 28.55 1.84 5.33
C ASN A 548 27.26 1.02 5.20
N GLU A 549 26.98 0.17 6.19
CA GLU A 549 25.79 -0.69 6.25
C GLU A 549 24.46 0.06 6.08
N ALA A 550 24.39 1.33 6.52
CA ALA A 550 23.22 2.18 6.33
C ALA A 550 22.86 2.40 4.85
N PHE A 551 23.80 2.21 3.92
CA PHE A 551 23.61 2.45 2.49
C PHE A 551 23.39 1.18 1.65
N LEU A 552 23.72 -0.01 2.16
CA LEU A 552 23.48 -1.28 1.45
C LEU A 552 22.66 -2.22 2.31
N LYS A 553 21.34 -2.12 2.18
CA LYS A 553 20.40 -3.05 2.81
C LYS A 553 20.29 -4.37 2.02
N TYR A 554 20.32 -4.30 0.69
CA TYR A 554 20.21 -5.45 -0.20
C TYR A 554 21.17 -5.32 -1.38
N LEU A 555 21.95 -6.36 -1.65
CA LEU A 555 22.78 -6.48 -2.84
C LEU A 555 22.14 -7.45 -3.82
N SER A 556 21.71 -6.96 -4.98
CA SER A 556 21.30 -7.80 -6.11
C SER A 556 22.40 -7.78 -7.16
N ALA A 557 23.18 -8.88 -7.25
CA ALA A 557 24.28 -9.01 -8.19
C ALA A 557 24.19 -10.37 -8.91
N PRO A 558 24.33 -10.42 -10.25
CA PRO A 558 24.35 -11.68 -10.99
C PRO A 558 25.61 -12.51 -10.69
N THR A 559 26.70 -11.83 -10.33
CA THR A 559 27.96 -12.47 -9.93
C THR A 559 28.59 -11.69 -8.78
N ILE A 560 29.13 -12.39 -7.79
CA ILE A 560 29.99 -11.83 -6.75
C ILE A 560 31.27 -12.67 -6.74
N THR A 561 32.44 -12.06 -6.84
CA THR A 561 33.72 -12.80 -6.87
C THR A 561 34.75 -12.08 -6.03
N SER A 562 35.32 -12.75 -5.03
CA SER A 562 36.48 -12.25 -4.29
C SER A 562 37.73 -12.27 -5.16
N GLY A 563 38.73 -11.44 -4.88
CA GLY A 563 40.04 -11.53 -5.54
C GLY A 563 40.72 -12.91 -5.40
N GLY A 564 41.62 -13.24 -6.33
CA GLY A 564 42.38 -14.50 -6.39
C GLY A 564 41.92 -15.46 -7.49
N ASN A 565 42.78 -16.37 -7.92
CA ASN A 565 42.48 -17.39 -8.94
C ASN A 565 42.92 -18.80 -8.47
N PRO A 566 41.99 -19.69 -8.08
CA PRO A 566 40.55 -19.51 -8.02
C PRO A 566 40.10 -18.66 -6.81
N PRO A 567 38.94 -17.96 -6.89
CA PRO A 567 38.44 -17.10 -5.82
C PRO A 567 38.15 -17.89 -4.54
N ALA A 568 38.32 -17.23 -3.39
CA ALA A 568 37.97 -17.79 -2.08
C ALA A 568 36.45 -17.78 -1.83
N PHE A 569 35.75 -16.76 -2.35
CA PHE A 569 34.31 -16.63 -2.34
C PHE A 569 33.80 -16.28 -3.75
N SER A 570 32.81 -17.02 -4.26
CA SER A 570 32.13 -16.65 -5.50
C SER A 570 30.67 -17.09 -5.53
N LEU A 571 29.80 -16.22 -6.02
CA LEU A 571 28.43 -16.52 -6.45
C LEU A 571 28.35 -16.29 -7.96
N THR A 572 27.97 -17.29 -8.74
CA THR A 572 27.85 -17.20 -10.21
C THR A 572 26.39 -17.14 -10.66
N PRO A 573 26.09 -16.68 -11.89
CA PRO A 573 24.71 -16.49 -12.36
C PRO A 573 23.87 -17.78 -12.42
N ASP A 574 24.51 -18.95 -12.49
CA ASP A 574 23.89 -20.27 -12.40
C ASP A 574 23.56 -20.70 -10.96
N GLY A 575 23.77 -19.81 -9.97
CA GLY A 575 23.42 -20.03 -8.57
C GLY A 575 24.47 -20.80 -7.77
N LYS A 576 25.66 -21.06 -8.33
CA LYS A 576 26.72 -21.78 -7.63
C LYS A 576 27.43 -20.85 -6.64
N LEU A 577 27.38 -21.22 -5.36
CA LEU A 577 28.16 -20.63 -4.28
C LEU A 577 29.45 -21.45 -4.05
N THR A 578 30.60 -20.80 -4.08
CA THR A 578 31.89 -21.35 -3.63
C THR A 578 32.39 -20.51 -2.46
N ALA A 579 32.70 -21.12 -1.33
CA ALA A 579 33.27 -20.44 -0.17
C ALA A 579 34.33 -21.34 0.50
N LYS A 580 35.56 -20.84 0.66
CA LYS A 580 36.65 -21.54 1.36
C LYS A 580 36.74 -21.05 2.81
N ASN A 581 36.90 -21.97 3.77
CA ASN A 581 36.95 -21.68 5.21
C ASN A 581 35.73 -20.88 5.71
N ALA A 582 34.53 -21.23 5.25
CA ALA A 582 33.30 -20.60 5.69
C ALA A 582 32.91 -21.08 7.11
N ASP A 583 32.57 -20.13 7.98
CA ASP A 583 31.86 -20.38 9.24
C ASP A 583 30.40 -19.94 9.03
N ILE A 584 29.46 -20.86 9.20
CA ILE A 584 28.03 -20.63 8.96
C ILE A 584 27.30 -20.89 10.27
N SER A 585 26.80 -19.81 10.87
CA SER A 585 25.90 -19.88 12.02
C SER A 585 24.44 -19.85 11.55
N GLY A 586 23.60 -20.73 12.12
CA GLY A 586 22.17 -20.81 11.79
C GLY A 586 21.76 -22.10 11.06
N HIS A 587 20.57 -22.06 10.45
CA HIS A 587 19.96 -23.23 9.79
C HIS A 587 20.40 -23.35 8.32
N ILE A 588 20.90 -24.53 7.95
CA ILE A 588 21.24 -24.87 6.56
C ILE A 588 20.20 -25.87 6.02
N ASN A 589 19.45 -25.48 4.99
CA ASN A 589 18.56 -26.39 4.25
C ASN A 589 19.23 -26.84 2.95
N ALA A 590 19.46 -28.14 2.79
CA ALA A 590 20.02 -28.72 1.58
C ALA A 590 19.10 -29.83 1.05
N VAL A 591 18.63 -29.70 -0.19
CA VAL A 591 17.75 -30.69 -0.85
C VAL A 591 18.54 -31.94 -1.26
N SER A 592 19.82 -31.76 -1.61
CA SER A 592 20.76 -32.83 -1.95
C SER A 592 22.19 -32.34 -1.79
N GLY A 593 23.12 -33.22 -1.41
CA GLY A 593 24.54 -32.87 -1.32
C GLY A 593 25.39 -34.00 -0.75
N SER A 594 26.71 -33.80 -0.76
CA SER A 594 27.69 -34.68 -0.12
C SER A 594 28.53 -33.87 0.87
N PHE A 595 28.64 -34.36 2.10
CA PHE A 595 29.58 -33.85 3.09
C PHE A 595 30.80 -34.76 3.14
N THR A 596 32.00 -34.19 3.13
CA THR A 596 33.25 -34.93 3.29
C THR A 596 33.96 -34.44 4.54
N GLY A 597 34.28 -35.35 5.46
CA GLY A 597 34.92 -35.01 6.75
C GLY A 597 34.08 -35.41 7.95
N GLU A 598 34.31 -34.75 9.07
CA GLU A 598 33.62 -34.98 10.34
C GLU A 598 32.37 -34.10 10.43
N ILE A 599 31.24 -34.71 10.84
CA ILE A 599 30.00 -33.99 11.16
C ILE A 599 29.77 -34.13 12.67
N ASN A 600 30.02 -33.06 13.40
CA ASN A 600 29.73 -32.99 14.83
C ASN A 600 28.34 -32.37 15.03
N ALA A 601 27.35 -33.21 15.35
CA ALA A 601 25.98 -32.80 15.59
C ALA A 601 25.52 -33.24 16.99
N THR A 602 24.82 -32.35 17.71
CA THR A 602 24.24 -32.67 19.03
C THR A 602 23.08 -33.68 18.92
N SER A 603 22.32 -33.65 17.81
CA SER A 603 21.28 -34.64 17.48
C SER A 603 20.97 -34.61 15.97
N GLY A 604 20.38 -35.67 15.43
CA GLY A 604 19.98 -35.73 14.03
C GLY A 604 18.92 -36.81 13.75
N LYS A 605 18.07 -36.58 12.73
CA LYS A 605 17.07 -37.54 12.24
C LYS A 605 17.35 -37.86 10.79
N PHE A 606 17.47 -39.14 10.48
CA PHE A 606 17.64 -39.64 9.11
C PHE A 606 16.41 -40.47 8.74
N SER A 607 15.70 -40.08 7.69
CA SER A 607 14.47 -40.74 7.21
C SER A 607 14.71 -41.71 6.05
N GLY A 608 15.95 -41.87 5.62
CA GLY A 608 16.37 -42.76 4.53
C GLY A 608 17.29 -43.90 4.99
N VAL A 609 17.96 -44.53 4.02
CA VAL A 609 19.00 -45.55 4.31
C VAL A 609 20.24 -44.84 4.83
N ILE A 610 20.65 -45.20 6.05
CA ILE A 610 21.95 -44.80 6.59
C ILE A 610 22.92 -45.96 6.34
N GLU A 611 23.94 -45.72 5.53
CA GLU A 611 25.11 -46.61 5.43
C GLU A 611 26.26 -45.98 6.22
N ALA A 612 26.63 -46.60 7.33
CA ALA A 612 27.73 -46.16 8.18
C ALA A 612 28.71 -47.31 8.40
N ARG A 613 30.01 -46.99 8.43
CA ARG A 613 31.04 -47.97 8.75
C ARG A 613 31.03 -48.36 10.24
N GLU A 614 30.59 -47.47 11.14
CA GLU A 614 30.53 -47.67 12.61
C GLU A 614 29.53 -46.70 13.30
N PHE A 615 28.96 -47.09 14.45
CA PHE A 615 28.14 -46.24 15.35
C PHE A 615 28.65 -46.34 16.79
N VAL A 616 28.74 -45.22 17.52
CA VAL A 616 29.23 -45.16 18.92
C VAL A 616 28.14 -44.57 19.84
N GLY A 617 27.48 -45.38 20.71
CA GLY A 617 26.40 -44.93 21.63
C GLY A 617 25.30 -45.98 21.94
N ASP A 618 24.23 -45.59 22.67
CA ASP A 618 23.05 -46.44 22.99
C ASP A 618 22.07 -46.53 21.81
N ILE A 619 21.73 -47.75 21.37
CA ILE A 619 20.78 -48.04 20.29
C ILE A 619 19.86 -49.18 20.73
N CYS A 620 18.53 -49.01 20.68
CA CYS A 620 17.56 -50.10 20.89
C CYS A 620 17.28 -50.81 19.57
N GLY A 621 17.64 -52.09 19.49
CA GLY A 621 17.34 -52.93 18.33
C GLY A 621 16.01 -53.65 18.50
N SER A 622 15.13 -53.63 17.51
CA SER A 622 13.86 -54.38 17.55
C SER A 622 13.68 -55.26 16.32
N LYS A 623 12.99 -56.39 16.48
CA LYS A 623 12.69 -57.34 15.40
C LYS A 623 11.36 -58.03 15.63
N VAL A 624 10.46 -57.94 14.65
CA VAL A 624 9.25 -58.75 14.60
C VAL A 624 9.62 -60.18 14.16
N MET A 625 9.23 -61.17 14.96
CA MET A 625 9.37 -62.59 14.64
C MET A 625 8.22 -63.05 13.75
N GLN A 626 8.49 -64.08 12.93
CA GLN A 626 7.43 -64.70 12.14
C GLN A 626 6.39 -65.30 13.08
N GLY A 627 5.12 -64.95 12.87
CA GLY A 627 4.04 -65.50 13.68
C GLY A 627 3.76 -66.96 13.39
N VAL A 628 3.22 -67.66 14.38
CA VAL A 628 2.81 -69.06 14.25
C VAL A 628 1.37 -69.23 14.69
N SER A 629 0.67 -70.12 13.99
CA SER A 629 -0.73 -70.41 14.25
C SER A 629 -0.93 -71.92 14.39
N ILE A 630 -1.82 -72.29 15.31
CA ILE A 630 -2.29 -73.66 15.50
C ILE A 630 -3.76 -73.75 15.15
N ARG A 631 -4.17 -74.87 14.57
CA ARG A 631 -5.56 -75.14 14.13
C ARG A 631 -6.07 -76.52 14.54
N GLU A 632 -5.26 -77.29 15.26
CA GLU A 632 -5.55 -78.68 15.60
C GLU A 632 -5.46 -78.94 17.12
N THR A 633 -6.16 -79.97 17.57
CA THR A 633 -6.21 -80.37 18.99
C THR A 633 -4.85 -80.94 19.43
N ASN A 634 -4.34 -80.50 20.58
CA ASN A 634 -3.03 -80.88 21.12
C ASN A 634 -1.82 -80.52 20.23
N ASP A 635 -1.94 -79.51 19.35
CA ASP A 635 -0.84 -79.00 18.53
C ASP A 635 0.07 -78.04 19.33
N GLU A 636 1.35 -78.01 18.94
CA GLU A 636 2.36 -77.08 19.45
C GLU A 636 3.19 -76.55 18.29
N ARG A 637 3.23 -75.23 18.14
CA ARG A 637 4.02 -74.54 17.12
C ARG A 637 4.92 -73.53 17.77
N SER A 638 6.14 -73.43 17.27
CA SER A 638 7.12 -72.48 17.78
C SER A 638 7.74 -71.68 16.66
N THR A 639 8.02 -70.43 16.96
CA THR A 639 8.90 -69.58 16.18
C THR A 639 10.10 -69.22 17.03
N SER A 640 11.26 -69.09 16.39
CA SER A 640 12.48 -68.70 17.07
C SER A 640 13.25 -67.67 16.27
N THR A 641 13.95 -66.82 16.99
CA THR A 641 14.93 -65.92 16.43
C THR A 641 16.13 -65.93 17.36
N ARG A 642 17.28 -65.63 16.79
CA ARG A 642 18.50 -65.39 17.55
C ARG A 642 18.78 -63.89 17.51
N TYR A 643 19.00 -63.29 18.66
CA TYR A 643 19.70 -62.01 18.73
C TYR A 643 21.18 -62.30 18.94
N THR A 644 22.01 -61.70 18.10
CA THR A 644 23.46 -61.69 18.26
C THR A 644 23.88 -60.24 18.42
N ASP A 645 24.53 -59.93 19.53
CA ASP A 645 25.04 -58.62 19.84
C ASP A 645 26.24 -58.30 18.92
N SER A 646 26.23 -57.12 18.29
CA SER A 646 27.35 -56.62 17.48
C SER A 646 28.53 -56.11 18.31
N ALA A 647 28.35 -55.89 19.62
CA ALA A 647 29.41 -55.45 20.53
C ALA A 647 30.41 -56.58 20.83
N THR A 648 31.70 -56.27 20.83
CA THR A 648 32.81 -57.22 21.02
C THR A 648 33.13 -57.56 22.48
N TYR A 649 32.39 -56.98 23.43
CA TYR A 649 32.52 -57.22 24.87
C TYR A 649 31.13 -57.47 25.50
N GLN A 650 31.12 -58.11 26.68
CA GLN A 650 29.88 -58.49 27.37
C GLN A 650 29.18 -57.26 27.98
N ILE A 651 28.35 -56.59 27.18
CA ILE A 651 27.55 -55.46 27.62
C ILE A 651 26.23 -55.98 28.21
N GLY A 652 25.87 -55.44 29.37
CA GLY A 652 24.56 -55.61 29.97
C GLY A 652 23.45 -55.17 29.04
N LYS A 653 22.55 -56.10 28.72
CA LYS A 653 21.40 -55.85 27.84
C LYS A 653 20.17 -56.54 28.39
N THR A 654 19.02 -55.93 28.16
CA THR A 654 17.74 -56.52 28.48
C THR A 654 17.09 -56.95 27.18
N ILE A 655 16.86 -58.26 27.06
CA ILE A 655 16.09 -58.84 25.97
C ILE A 655 14.66 -58.92 26.44
N THR A 656 13.76 -58.27 25.73
CA THR A 656 12.32 -58.31 26.00
C THR A 656 11.61 -58.91 24.81
N VAL A 657 10.79 -59.90 25.07
CA VAL A 657 9.97 -60.56 24.06
C VAL A 657 8.51 -60.35 24.43
N MET A 658 7.77 -59.81 23.48
CA MET A 658 6.33 -59.57 23.58
C MET A 658 5.62 -60.50 22.60
N ALA A 659 5.05 -61.57 23.11
CA ALA A 659 4.29 -62.53 22.34
C ALA A 659 2.82 -62.12 22.28
N ASN A 660 2.41 -61.48 21.18
CA ASN A 660 1.04 -61.06 20.98
C ASN A 660 0.20 -62.23 20.49
N CYS A 661 -0.71 -62.70 21.33
CA CYS A 661 -1.45 -63.93 21.08
C CYS A 661 -2.90 -63.61 20.77
N GLU A 662 -3.44 -64.23 19.74
CA GLU A 662 -4.84 -64.13 19.32
C GLU A 662 -5.50 -65.50 19.43
N ARG A 663 -6.71 -65.52 19.97
CA ARG A 663 -7.53 -66.72 20.07
C ARG A 663 -8.89 -66.52 19.40
N ASN A 664 -9.20 -67.39 18.42
CA ASN A 664 -10.43 -67.32 17.62
C ASN A 664 -11.44 -68.45 17.90
N GLY A 665 -11.40 -69.09 19.09
CA GLY A 665 -12.38 -70.12 19.51
C GLY A 665 -11.83 -71.27 20.35
N GLY A 666 -12.63 -72.31 20.60
CA GLY A 666 -12.26 -73.56 21.30
C GLY A 666 -12.31 -73.49 22.84
N SER A 667 -12.36 -74.62 23.56
CA SER A 667 -12.46 -74.68 25.04
C SER A 667 -11.18 -75.11 25.77
N GLY A 668 -10.13 -75.55 25.04
CA GLY A 668 -8.85 -75.98 25.63
C GLY A 668 -8.00 -74.82 26.18
N ALA A 669 -7.08 -75.12 27.11
CA ALA A 669 -6.09 -74.18 27.59
C ALA A 669 -5.04 -73.90 26.50
N ILE A 670 -4.76 -72.63 26.21
CA ILE A 670 -3.66 -72.24 25.33
C ILE A 670 -2.54 -71.71 26.19
N THR A 671 -1.35 -72.28 26.08
CA THR A 671 -0.17 -71.78 26.76
C THR A 671 0.80 -71.20 25.77
N VAL A 672 1.32 -70.01 26.08
CA VAL A 672 2.40 -69.37 25.35
C VAL A 672 3.64 -69.46 26.20
N THR A 673 4.68 -70.04 25.63
CA THR A 673 5.95 -70.25 26.29
C THR A 673 6.98 -69.39 25.59
N ILE A 674 7.48 -68.38 26.30
CA ILE A 674 8.60 -67.56 25.84
C ILE A 674 9.86 -68.10 26.50
N ASN A 675 10.83 -68.48 25.69
CA ASN A 675 12.17 -68.84 26.12
C ASN A 675 13.15 -67.75 25.65
N ILE A 676 13.93 -67.21 26.59
CA ILE A 676 15.04 -66.32 26.32
C ILE A 676 16.29 -66.98 26.93
N ASN A 677 17.09 -67.58 26.07
CA ASN A 677 18.38 -68.21 26.38
C ASN A 677 18.32 -69.23 27.53
N GLY A 678 17.31 -70.10 27.50
CA GLY A 678 17.06 -71.15 28.50
C GLY A 678 16.23 -70.70 29.69
N GLN A 679 16.01 -69.39 29.88
CA GLN A 679 15.05 -68.88 30.87
C GLN A 679 13.66 -68.88 30.24
N VAL A 680 12.69 -69.49 30.91
CA VAL A 680 11.37 -69.74 30.31
C VAL A 680 10.27 -69.13 31.15
N LYS A 681 9.34 -68.42 30.50
CA LYS A 681 8.05 -68.02 31.06
C LYS A 681 6.94 -68.66 30.25
N THR A 682 6.12 -69.47 30.91
CA THR A 682 4.89 -70.01 30.34
C THR A 682 3.72 -69.27 30.95
N ALA A 683 2.81 -68.78 30.12
CA ALA A 683 1.57 -68.18 30.58
C ALA A 683 0.40 -68.82 29.83
N GLU A 684 -0.69 -69.07 30.56
CA GLU A 684 -1.95 -69.48 29.94
C GLU A 684 -2.66 -68.23 29.40
N VAL A 685 -3.07 -68.32 28.15
CA VAL A 685 -3.86 -67.28 27.47
C VAL A 685 -5.33 -67.47 27.84
N ILE A 686 -6.01 -66.38 28.20
CA ILE A 686 -7.37 -66.36 28.75
C ILE A 686 -8.32 -67.33 28.00
N PRO A 687 -9.18 -68.10 28.72
CA PRO A 687 -10.11 -69.03 28.09
C PRO A 687 -11.10 -68.31 27.17
N TYR A 688 -11.34 -68.87 26.00
CA TYR A 688 -12.34 -68.35 25.07
C TYR A 688 -13.75 -68.57 25.60
N THR A 689 -14.58 -67.53 25.55
CA THR A 689 -16.01 -67.61 25.87
C THR A 689 -16.81 -67.48 24.57
N ALA A 690 -17.66 -68.49 24.30
CA ALA A 690 -18.46 -68.54 23.07
C ALA A 690 -19.39 -67.31 22.96
N GLY A 691 -19.38 -66.67 21.78
CA GLY A 691 -20.19 -65.48 21.49
C GLY A 691 -19.47 -64.13 21.65
N LEU A 692 -18.23 -64.11 22.16
CA LEU A 692 -17.37 -62.91 22.20
C LEU A 692 -16.37 -62.89 21.02
N PRO A 693 -15.96 -61.70 20.54
CA PRO A 693 -14.97 -61.56 19.47
C PRO A 693 -13.57 -62.05 19.90
N ALA A 694 -12.67 -62.18 18.93
CA ALA A 694 -11.29 -62.62 19.09
C ALA A 694 -10.61 -61.95 20.31
N MET A 695 -10.08 -62.76 21.22
CA MET A 695 -9.39 -62.24 22.40
C MET A 695 -7.88 -62.15 22.13
N TYR A 696 -7.32 -60.97 22.35
CA TYR A 696 -5.89 -60.70 22.24
C TYR A 696 -5.26 -60.60 23.63
N GLN A 697 -4.19 -61.33 23.87
CA GLN A 697 -3.39 -61.22 25.09
C GLN A 697 -1.91 -61.22 24.75
N THR A 698 -1.18 -60.25 25.28
CA THR A 698 0.28 -60.19 25.15
C THR A 698 0.93 -60.82 26.36
N VAL A 699 1.77 -61.82 26.11
CA VAL A 699 2.68 -62.35 27.13
C VAL A 699 4.01 -61.65 26.95
N VAL A 700 4.48 -60.99 28.01
CA VAL A 700 5.79 -60.33 28.02
C VAL A 700 6.74 -61.08 28.92
N PHE A 701 7.95 -61.29 28.44
CA PHE A 701 9.05 -61.80 29.23
C PHE A 701 10.33 -61.03 28.91
N SER A 702 11.02 -60.60 29.96
CA SER A 702 12.27 -59.85 29.86
C SER A 702 13.34 -60.56 30.65
N VAL A 703 14.53 -60.65 30.07
CA VAL A 703 15.71 -61.22 30.71
C VAL A 703 16.87 -60.27 30.50
N TYR A 704 17.47 -59.84 31.60
CA TYR A 704 18.78 -59.21 31.55
C TYR A 704 19.83 -60.28 31.32
N THR A 705 20.71 -60.03 30.36
CA THR A 705 21.84 -60.92 30.07
C THR A 705 23.02 -60.10 29.60
N THR A 706 24.21 -60.58 29.87
CA THR A 706 25.44 -60.08 29.25
C THR A 706 25.84 -60.95 28.06
N SER A 707 25.13 -62.06 27.82
CA SER A 707 25.44 -63.04 26.77
C SER A 707 25.43 -62.39 25.39
N PRO A 708 26.49 -62.56 24.58
CA PRO A 708 26.56 -61.97 23.24
C PRO A 708 25.57 -62.62 22.27
N VAL A 709 25.14 -63.85 22.53
CA VAL A 709 24.12 -64.56 21.74
C VAL A 709 22.95 -64.91 22.64
N VAL A 710 21.74 -64.63 22.18
CA VAL A 710 20.50 -64.89 22.89
C VAL A 710 19.54 -65.60 21.95
N ASP A 711 19.34 -66.89 22.21
CA ASP A 711 18.32 -67.66 21.53
C ASP A 711 16.95 -67.39 22.12
N ILE A 712 16.01 -67.02 21.27
CA ILE A 712 14.68 -66.63 21.66
C ILE A 712 13.71 -67.53 20.93
N SER A 713 12.83 -68.19 21.66
CA SER A 713 11.72 -68.91 21.05
C SER A 713 10.42 -68.57 21.74
N VAL A 714 9.36 -68.58 20.95
CA VAL A 714 8.00 -68.48 21.44
C VAL A 714 7.25 -69.68 20.89
N SER A 715 6.78 -70.54 21.78
CA SER A 715 5.87 -71.62 21.42
C SER A 715 4.45 -71.31 21.86
N LEU A 716 3.51 -71.75 21.03
CA LEU A 716 2.09 -71.71 21.27
C LEU A 716 1.61 -73.16 21.29
N ARG A 717 1.04 -73.57 22.42
CA ARG A 717 0.57 -74.93 22.62
C ARG A 717 -0.87 -74.93 23.10
N VAL A 718 -1.68 -75.84 22.57
CA VAL A 718 -3.00 -76.16 23.13
C VAL A 718 -2.94 -77.49 23.89
N ARG A 719 -3.63 -77.56 25.04
CA ARG A 719 -3.99 -78.84 25.67
C ARG A 719 -5.52 -78.93 25.78
N GLY A 720 -6.11 -79.89 25.07
CA GLY A 720 -7.57 -80.09 24.99
C GLY A 720 -8.15 -79.82 23.59
N GLN A 721 -9.46 -80.10 23.40
CA GLN A 721 -10.11 -79.98 22.10
C GLN A 721 -10.14 -78.54 21.59
N TYR A 722 -9.72 -78.37 20.33
CA TYR A 722 -9.60 -77.08 19.66
C TYR A 722 -10.26 -77.15 18.28
N THR A 723 -11.11 -76.16 17.96
CA THR A 723 -11.99 -76.23 16.78
C THR A 723 -11.79 -75.10 15.77
N THR A 724 -10.94 -74.10 16.04
CA THR A 724 -10.73 -72.96 15.13
C THR A 724 -9.23 -72.62 14.90
N SER A 725 -8.72 -71.51 15.45
CA SER A 725 -7.30 -71.16 15.35
C SER A 725 -6.82 -70.32 16.53
N ALA A 726 -5.54 -70.43 16.87
CA ALA A 726 -4.84 -69.47 17.70
C ALA A 726 -3.52 -69.10 17.05
N SER A 727 -3.10 -67.85 17.21
CA SER A 727 -1.89 -67.31 16.59
C SER A 727 -1.06 -66.55 17.60
N VAL A 728 0.25 -66.51 17.42
CA VAL A 728 1.15 -65.64 18.16
C VAL A 728 2.11 -64.93 17.22
N TRP A 729 2.26 -63.61 17.40
CA TRP A 729 3.22 -62.77 16.68
C TRP A 729 4.18 -62.12 17.66
N PRO A 730 5.39 -62.66 17.84
CA PRO A 730 6.33 -62.09 18.80
C PRO A 730 7.08 -60.86 18.25
N LEU A 731 7.29 -59.87 19.11
CA LEU A 731 8.25 -58.79 18.92
C LEU A 731 9.39 -58.95 19.92
N VAL A 732 10.62 -58.93 19.42
CA VAL A 732 11.82 -58.86 20.26
C VAL A 732 12.34 -57.44 20.28
N MET A 733 12.65 -56.96 21.47
CA MET A 733 13.38 -55.72 21.70
C MET A 733 14.63 -56.02 22.50
N VAL A 734 15.73 -55.40 22.09
CA VAL A 734 17.01 -55.48 22.77
C VAL A 734 17.43 -54.07 23.13
N SER A 735 17.34 -53.79 24.42
CA SER A 735 17.83 -52.54 24.99
C SER A 735 19.17 -52.80 25.67
N ARG A 736 20.10 -51.87 25.49
CA ARG A 736 21.35 -51.80 26.27
C ARG A 736 21.21 -50.67 27.27
N SER A 737 21.81 -50.82 28.44
CA SER A 737 21.90 -49.71 29.40
C SER A 737 23.23 -48.99 29.20
N GLY A 738 23.20 -47.73 28.75
CA GLY A 738 24.30 -46.80 28.96
C GLY A 738 24.32 -46.31 30.41
N ASN A 739 25.49 -45.86 30.87
CA ASN A 739 25.78 -45.42 32.25
C ASN A 739 25.02 -44.15 32.72
N ASN A 740 23.90 -43.78 32.09
CA ASN A 740 23.23 -42.49 32.30
C ASN A 740 21.89 -42.58 33.06
N PHE A 741 21.47 -43.78 33.50
CA PHE A 741 20.44 -43.89 34.53
C PHE A 741 21.13 -43.98 35.89
N THR A 742 21.26 -42.85 36.56
CA THR A 742 21.66 -42.79 37.98
C THR A 742 20.54 -43.36 38.85
N ASN A 743 20.91 -44.10 39.91
CA ASN A 743 20.05 -44.18 41.10
C ASN A 743 20.14 -42.86 41.89
#